data_AF-A0A183UW01-F1
#
_entry.id   AF-A0A183UW01-F1
#
_cell.length_a   1.000
_cell.length_b   1.000
_cell.length_c   1.000
_cell.angle_alpha   90.00
_cell.angle_beta   90.00
_cell.angle_gamma   90.00
#
_symmetry.space_group_name_H-M   'P 1'
#
loop_
_entity.id
_entity.type
_entity.pdbx_description
1 polymer ?
#
loop_
_entity_poly.entity_id
_entity_poly.type
_entity_poly.pdbx_seq_one_letter_code
_entity_poly.pdbx_strand_id
1 'polypeptide(L)'
;MFRCMYLDADTQNYPDSSVASEKWKRVELLSLLDSFDIADGGNFDEYFCGNLRITEKIIAHLDKKGVEVIVNKALNAGNWSVRRIANVFPVWPQNVREGVLIKLAKIEAHSQEVHTTLCKCIDSMFIINVRAGRSVKVLLSDENENVLRNVLNACAKKVKMPNTDTRPLTILALLLNIWANTSPHGEQQHAYLKAATEVVSIAEMLSHESTTEEPFSVLIDLLLSLLSRPYRYHRSLVHFVFASILPQLNIKNLLHIFETISLPDDEVMVDEKDDDEDGMSVEEQDLENGLGDERNEEHENTEDSEGKETDSELESSGLEGGDEEPVDQEFRGKLKAALGDAAMPSDAEGDDDEIGSVKSTVSDETMFRLDAGLAAVFRERMKGTRKASASTLEQVHQFRMKCFDLLLIVVSHEGPSEFTAESSLQEFILPLLRVARESLQKKNGEVSFKKATSLLEIIVKHRKGDVSEKKALKLLKKMVATSSQIVNPVLKTLVGTISSFLFSTAYNVEEQNASEKMRSRVEELFCSYMTQTDNEILSELATAPFFKYPWVFTSFLPRIIDFAFDKEVRIYRRAKESKANEKLWKKVAEKLAKHLHAYLSALNAEDAKPRFFALAIKLLTVFAGVASPERKAHLFEMLDSDLGALCENEELWKLGGNMKRFNSASQTICGRNTLAAIRQARVLIGGH
;
A
#
# COMPACT_ATOMS: atom_id res chain seq x y z
N MET A 1 21.09 0.99 -43.32
CA MET A 1 19.88 1.21 -42.50
C MET A 1 20.18 1.06 -41.02
N PHE A 2 20.32 -0.15 -40.46
CA PHE A 2 20.58 -0.34 -39.02
C PHE A 2 21.93 0.22 -38.52
N ARG A 3 22.94 0.32 -39.39
CA ARG A 3 24.29 0.79 -39.00
C ARG A 3 24.41 2.31 -38.74
N CYS A 4 23.49 3.13 -39.25
CA CYS A 4 23.50 4.58 -39.01
C CYS A 4 22.58 5.00 -37.84
N MET A 5 21.59 4.18 -37.47
CA MET A 5 20.74 4.43 -36.30
C MET A 5 21.40 3.98 -34.98
N TYR A 6 22.53 3.27 -35.05
CA TYR A 6 23.28 2.76 -33.90
C TYR A 6 24.40 3.69 -33.39
N LEU A 7 24.65 4.83 -34.04
CA LEU A 7 25.80 5.68 -33.73
C LEU A 7 25.59 6.72 -32.61
N ASP A 8 24.37 6.89 -32.10
CA ASP A 8 24.10 7.85 -31.01
C ASP A 8 23.77 7.19 -29.66
N ALA A 9 23.96 5.86 -29.53
CA ALA A 9 23.62 5.16 -28.30
C ALA A 9 24.80 4.92 -27.34
N ASP A 10 26.08 4.92 -27.75
CA ASP A 10 27.17 4.55 -26.81
C ASP A 10 28.62 4.83 -27.29
N THR A 11 28.98 6.07 -27.66
CA THR A 11 30.41 6.39 -27.94
C THR A 11 30.88 7.70 -27.32
N GLN A 12 31.23 7.66 -26.02
CA GLN A 12 32.07 8.68 -25.39
C GLN A 12 33.58 8.41 -25.52
N ASN A 13 34.02 7.35 -26.22
CA ASN A 13 35.43 7.04 -26.42
C ASN A 13 35.64 6.40 -27.80
N TYR A 14 36.00 7.18 -28.82
CA TYR A 14 36.95 6.83 -29.91
C TYR A 14 36.96 7.98 -30.93
N PRO A 15 38.12 8.60 -31.21
CA PRO A 15 38.22 9.57 -32.28
C PRO A 15 38.66 8.83 -33.55
N ASP A 16 37.74 8.56 -34.47
CA ASP A 16 38.13 8.28 -35.84
C ASP A 16 37.16 8.88 -36.85
N SER A 17 37.71 9.82 -37.62
CA SER A 17 37.07 10.62 -38.65
C SER A 17 37.05 9.88 -39.98
N SER A 18 35.87 9.53 -40.52
CA SER A 18 35.58 9.59 -41.99
C SER A 18 34.19 9.09 -42.42
N VAL A 19 33.12 9.24 -41.63
CA VAL A 19 31.76 9.08 -42.15
C VAL A 19 30.93 10.26 -41.70
N ALA A 20 30.94 11.33 -42.50
CA ALA A 20 29.97 12.40 -42.34
C ALA A 20 28.57 11.78 -42.50
N SER A 21 27.82 11.66 -41.41
CA SER A 21 26.44 11.17 -41.44
C SER A 21 25.64 12.10 -42.36
N GLU A 22 25.27 11.65 -43.55
CA GLU A 22 24.27 12.36 -44.35
C GLU A 22 23.00 12.48 -43.50
N LYS A 23 22.68 13.70 -43.06
CA LYS A 23 21.42 13.98 -42.38
C LYS A 23 20.30 13.72 -43.38
N TRP A 24 19.48 12.73 -43.09
CA TRP A 24 18.31 12.37 -43.89
C TRP A 24 17.43 13.61 -44.12
N LYS A 25 16.98 13.82 -45.36
CA LYS A 25 16.10 14.94 -45.70
C LYS A 25 14.69 14.67 -45.21
N ARG A 26 13.94 15.73 -44.87
CA ARG A 26 12.52 15.64 -44.44
C ARG A 26 11.68 14.76 -45.36
N VAL A 27 11.84 14.91 -46.67
CA VAL A 27 11.06 14.14 -47.68
C VAL A 27 11.36 12.65 -47.58
N GLU A 28 12.62 12.27 -47.36
CA GLU A 28 13.06 10.88 -47.21
C GLU A 28 12.50 10.28 -45.91
N LEU A 29 12.55 11.02 -44.81
CA LEU A 29 11.99 10.59 -43.52
C LEU A 29 10.47 10.43 -43.58
N LEU A 30 9.75 11.38 -44.18
CA LEU A 30 8.29 11.28 -44.34
C LEU A 30 7.89 10.12 -45.26
N SER A 31 8.63 9.88 -46.34
CA SER A 31 8.38 8.74 -47.23
C SER A 31 8.64 7.40 -46.54
N LEU A 32 9.66 7.33 -45.68
CA LEU A 32 9.96 6.13 -44.90
C LEU A 32 8.85 5.87 -43.88
N LEU A 33 8.42 6.90 -43.18
CA LEU A 33 7.30 6.87 -42.24
C LEU A 33 5.99 6.43 -42.91
N ASP A 34 5.70 6.91 -44.12
CA ASP A 34 4.54 6.45 -44.89
C ASP A 34 4.64 4.96 -45.26
N SER A 35 5.85 4.46 -45.50
CA SER A 35 6.07 3.05 -45.80
C SER A 35 5.89 2.16 -44.57
N PHE A 36 6.30 2.65 -43.40
CA PHE A 36 6.12 1.94 -42.12
C PHE A 36 4.65 1.86 -41.73
N ASP A 37 3.87 2.89 -42.04
CA ASP A 37 2.46 2.90 -41.66
C ASP A 37 1.57 2.01 -42.54
N ILE A 38 2.03 1.68 -43.74
CA ILE A 38 1.37 0.67 -44.60
C ILE A 38 1.68 -0.75 -44.11
N ALA A 39 2.78 -0.95 -43.38
CA ALA A 39 3.17 -2.26 -42.87
C ALA A 39 2.28 -2.67 -41.69
N ASP A 40 1.57 -3.78 -41.88
CA ASP A 40 0.77 -4.47 -40.85
C ASP A 40 -0.18 -3.55 -40.06
N GLY A 41 -0.97 -2.75 -40.78
CA GLY A 41 -1.97 -1.87 -40.16
C GLY A 41 -1.38 -0.72 -39.33
N GLY A 42 -0.14 -0.31 -39.61
CA GLY A 42 0.53 0.75 -38.88
C GLY A 42 1.21 0.27 -37.61
N ASN A 43 1.67 -0.99 -37.57
CA ASN A 43 2.29 -1.59 -36.40
C ASN A 43 3.76 -2.02 -36.62
N PHE A 44 4.46 -1.27 -37.49
CA PHE A 44 5.84 -1.55 -37.88
C PHE A 44 6.79 -1.81 -36.71
N ASP A 45 6.68 -1.02 -35.63
CA ASP A 45 7.57 -1.15 -34.47
C ASP A 45 7.33 -2.49 -33.74
N GLU A 46 6.08 -2.91 -33.51
CA GLU A 46 5.79 -4.21 -32.89
C GLU A 46 6.23 -5.40 -33.75
N TYR A 47 6.04 -5.30 -35.07
CA TYR A 47 6.37 -6.38 -36.01
C TYR A 47 7.88 -6.61 -36.15
N PHE A 48 8.68 -5.55 -36.19
CA PHE A 48 10.13 -5.67 -36.46
C PHE A 48 11.00 -5.76 -35.20
N CYS A 49 10.67 -5.05 -34.12
CA CYS A 49 11.28 -5.12 -32.78
C CYS A 49 10.72 -3.99 -31.91
N GLY A 50 9.67 -4.25 -31.12
CA GLY A 50 8.97 -3.23 -30.31
C GLY A 50 9.91 -2.40 -29.42
N ASN A 51 11.00 -3.00 -28.94
CA ASN A 51 11.99 -2.34 -28.09
C ASN A 51 12.81 -1.26 -28.81
N LEU A 52 12.94 -1.31 -30.14
CA LEU A 52 13.77 -0.35 -30.89
C LEU A 52 13.04 0.96 -31.17
N ARG A 53 11.70 0.96 -31.17
CA ARG A 53 10.82 2.13 -31.42
C ARG A 53 11.30 3.03 -32.54
N ILE A 54 11.52 2.41 -33.70
CA ILE A 54 12.21 3.02 -34.85
C ILE A 54 11.38 4.18 -35.39
N THR A 55 10.06 4.00 -35.45
CA THR A 55 9.13 5.01 -35.93
C THR A 55 9.16 6.25 -35.02
N GLU A 56 9.08 6.05 -33.70
CA GLU A 56 9.19 7.13 -32.71
C GLU A 56 10.50 7.89 -32.82
N LYS A 57 11.63 7.18 -32.98
CA LYS A 57 12.94 7.80 -33.19
C LYS A 57 12.98 8.65 -34.46
N ILE A 58 12.38 8.22 -35.56
CA ILE A 58 12.32 9.01 -36.79
C ILE A 58 11.48 10.28 -36.57
N ILE A 59 10.30 10.14 -35.95
CA ILE A 59 9.41 11.26 -35.65
C ILE A 59 10.09 12.29 -34.73
N ALA A 60 10.90 11.84 -33.77
CA ALA A 60 11.61 12.71 -32.83
C ALA A 60 12.61 13.65 -33.53
N HIS A 61 13.15 13.23 -34.67
CA HIS A 61 14.14 13.99 -35.45
C HIS A 61 13.53 14.86 -36.56
N LEU A 62 12.20 14.84 -36.73
CA LEU A 62 11.53 15.71 -37.69
C LEU A 62 11.63 17.18 -37.25
N ASP A 63 11.83 18.06 -38.23
CA ASP A 63 11.70 19.49 -38.00
C ASP A 63 10.23 19.92 -37.83
N LYS A 64 9.99 21.16 -37.42
CA LYS A 64 8.64 21.70 -37.17
C LYS A 64 7.65 21.43 -38.31
N LYS A 65 8.10 21.54 -39.57
CA LYS A 65 7.25 21.28 -40.75
C LYS A 65 6.96 19.79 -40.93
N GLY A 66 7.94 18.92 -40.69
CA GLY A 66 7.74 17.48 -40.70
C GLY A 66 6.74 17.02 -39.64
N VAL A 67 6.90 17.51 -38.40
CA VAL A 67 5.93 17.23 -37.31
C VAL A 67 4.53 17.70 -37.68
N GLU A 68 4.40 18.90 -38.25
CA GLU A 68 3.11 19.42 -38.71
C GLU A 68 2.45 18.52 -39.77
N VAL A 69 3.23 18.00 -40.73
CA VAL A 69 2.71 17.04 -41.73
C VAL A 69 2.21 15.77 -41.07
N ILE A 70 2.99 15.20 -40.14
CA ILE A 70 2.63 13.96 -39.44
C ILE A 70 1.39 14.15 -38.57
N VAL A 71 1.32 15.23 -37.79
CA VAL A 71 0.14 15.52 -36.95
C VAL A 71 -1.09 15.74 -37.83
N ASN A 72 -0.98 16.50 -38.92
CA ASN A 72 -2.11 16.67 -39.85
C ASN A 72 -2.53 15.35 -40.50
N LYS A 73 -1.60 14.43 -40.80
CA LYS A 73 -1.93 13.10 -41.29
C LYS A 73 -2.67 12.29 -40.24
N ALA A 74 -2.16 12.23 -39.01
CA ALA A 74 -2.79 11.49 -37.91
C ALA A 74 -4.22 11.98 -37.60
N LEU A 75 -4.48 13.29 -37.77
CA LEU A 75 -5.79 13.87 -37.50
C LEU A 75 -6.79 13.76 -38.66
N ASN A 76 -6.32 13.67 -39.91
CA ASN A 76 -7.18 13.69 -41.10
C ASN A 76 -7.26 12.35 -41.85
N ALA A 77 -6.29 11.46 -41.64
CA ALA A 77 -6.18 10.17 -42.31
C ALA A 77 -6.02 9.09 -41.24
N GLY A 78 -6.96 8.14 -41.17
CA GLY A 78 -6.97 7.05 -40.18
C GLY A 78 -5.81 6.04 -40.27
N ASN A 79 -4.75 6.35 -41.02
CA ASN A 79 -3.60 5.47 -41.24
C ASN A 79 -2.48 5.71 -40.20
N TRP A 80 -2.47 6.85 -39.50
CA TRP A 80 -1.46 7.19 -38.50
C TRP A 80 -2.07 7.18 -37.10
N SER A 81 -1.56 6.35 -36.19
CA SER A 81 -2.03 6.38 -34.79
C SER A 81 -1.62 7.68 -34.10
N VAL A 82 -2.63 8.44 -33.64
CA VAL A 82 -2.46 9.68 -32.88
C VAL A 82 -1.68 9.41 -31.58
N ARG A 83 -1.73 8.19 -31.03
CA ARG A 83 -1.03 7.81 -29.78
C ARG A 83 0.49 7.97 -29.86
N ARG A 84 1.10 7.74 -31.03
CA ARG A 84 2.56 7.91 -31.23
C ARG A 84 3.03 9.34 -30.98
N ILE A 85 2.14 10.33 -31.16
CA ILE A 85 2.43 11.73 -30.85
C ILE A 85 2.78 11.88 -29.38
N ALA A 86 2.01 11.25 -28.46
CA ALA A 86 2.24 11.36 -27.03
C ALA A 86 3.61 10.82 -26.60
N ASN A 87 4.09 9.74 -27.21
CA ASN A 87 5.37 9.13 -26.87
C ASN A 87 6.57 10.01 -27.28
N VAL A 88 6.45 10.72 -28.41
CA VAL A 88 7.53 11.55 -28.95
C VAL A 88 7.46 12.99 -28.45
N PHE A 89 6.28 13.43 -28.01
CA PHE A 89 6.01 14.78 -27.53
C PHE A 89 7.07 15.34 -26.55
N PRO A 90 7.55 14.58 -25.53
CA PRO A 90 8.50 15.12 -24.56
C PRO A 90 9.85 15.55 -25.15
N VAL A 91 10.24 14.95 -26.28
CA VAL A 91 11.54 15.21 -26.93
C VAL A 91 11.49 16.47 -27.81
N TRP A 92 10.30 16.91 -28.20
CA TRP A 92 10.17 18.03 -29.12
C TRP A 92 10.45 19.40 -28.47
N PRO A 93 11.02 20.35 -29.25
CA PRO A 93 11.17 21.73 -28.82
C PRO A 93 9.85 22.37 -28.41
N GLN A 94 9.88 23.29 -27.46
CA GLN A 94 8.68 23.93 -26.88
C GLN A 94 7.73 24.53 -27.93
N ASN A 95 8.27 25.25 -28.92
CA ASN A 95 7.48 25.87 -29.99
C ASN A 95 6.77 24.85 -30.90
N VAL A 96 7.30 23.62 -30.97
CA VAL A 96 6.65 22.50 -31.66
C VAL A 96 5.57 21.90 -30.75
N ARG A 97 5.90 21.61 -29.48
CA ARG A 97 4.96 21.09 -28.48
C ARG A 97 3.70 21.96 -28.36
N GLU A 98 3.87 23.28 -28.26
CA GLU A 98 2.75 24.22 -28.22
C GLU A 98 1.87 24.14 -29.47
N GLY A 99 2.48 24.13 -30.66
CA GLY A 99 1.75 24.03 -31.93
C GLY A 99 0.96 22.72 -32.04
N VAL A 100 1.53 21.61 -31.54
CA VAL A 100 0.85 20.31 -31.52
C VAL A 100 -0.34 20.30 -30.56
N LEU A 101 -0.16 20.77 -29.32
CA LEU A 101 -1.26 20.85 -28.35
C LEU A 101 -2.40 21.75 -28.84
N ILE A 102 -2.09 22.92 -29.42
CA ILE A 102 -3.10 23.83 -29.98
C ILE A 102 -3.88 23.15 -31.11
N LYS A 103 -3.21 22.37 -31.96
CA LYS A 103 -3.88 21.63 -33.04
C LYS A 103 -4.80 20.55 -32.48
N LEU A 104 -4.31 19.76 -31.53
CA LEU A 104 -5.09 18.70 -30.88
C LEU A 104 -6.33 19.27 -30.17
N ALA A 105 -6.19 20.43 -29.50
CA ALA A 105 -7.28 21.04 -28.74
C ALA A 105 -8.31 21.81 -29.59
N LYS A 106 -8.04 22.05 -30.89
CA LYS A 106 -8.92 22.81 -31.80
C LYS A 106 -9.82 21.95 -32.67
N ILE A 107 -9.76 20.64 -32.54
CA ILE A 107 -10.54 19.73 -33.37
C ILE A 107 -12.02 19.86 -32.98
N GLU A 108 -12.90 20.05 -33.97
CA GLU A 108 -14.32 20.29 -33.68
C GLU A 108 -15.02 19.02 -33.15
N ALA A 109 -14.63 17.84 -33.63
CA ALA A 109 -15.12 16.54 -33.18
C ALA A 109 -13.95 15.74 -32.59
N HIS A 110 -13.64 15.96 -31.31
CA HIS A 110 -12.62 15.18 -30.62
C HIS A 110 -13.05 13.72 -30.61
N SER A 111 -12.19 12.81 -31.08
CA SER A 111 -12.34 11.39 -30.78
C SER A 111 -11.75 11.09 -29.39
N GLN A 112 -12.15 9.98 -28.78
CA GLN A 112 -11.58 9.54 -27.50
C GLN A 112 -10.05 9.35 -27.59
N GLU A 113 -9.54 8.89 -28.73
CA GLU A 113 -8.10 8.72 -28.97
C GLU A 113 -7.36 10.07 -29.04
N VAL A 114 -7.94 11.08 -29.70
CA VAL A 114 -7.38 12.44 -29.75
C VAL A 114 -7.37 13.06 -28.36
N HIS A 115 -8.48 13.00 -27.63
CA HIS A 115 -8.58 13.54 -26.27
C HIS A 115 -7.54 12.87 -25.35
N THR A 116 -7.46 11.54 -25.38
CA THR A 116 -6.48 10.78 -24.58
C THR A 116 -5.05 11.15 -24.95
N THR A 117 -4.74 11.32 -26.23
CA THR A 117 -3.39 11.74 -26.68
C THR A 117 -3.05 13.14 -26.19
N LEU A 118 -3.99 14.10 -26.30
CA LEU A 118 -3.81 15.45 -25.77
C LEU A 118 -3.50 15.40 -24.26
N CYS A 119 -4.29 14.65 -23.50
CA CYS A 119 -4.10 14.52 -22.06
C CYS A 119 -2.79 13.84 -21.70
N LYS A 120 -2.33 12.83 -22.45
CA LYS A 120 -1.00 12.21 -22.27
C LYS A 120 0.15 13.17 -22.58
N CYS A 121 0.01 14.01 -23.62
CA CYS A 121 1.00 15.05 -23.91
C CYS A 121 1.10 16.04 -22.75
N ILE A 122 -0.04 16.48 -22.20
CA ILE A 122 -0.11 17.36 -21.03
C ILE A 122 0.50 16.69 -19.80
N ASP A 123 0.17 15.42 -19.53
CA ASP A 123 0.70 14.64 -18.40
C ASP A 123 2.23 14.58 -18.42
N SER A 124 2.83 14.39 -19.60
CA SER A 124 4.29 14.37 -19.77
C SER A 124 5.00 15.70 -19.48
N MET A 125 4.26 16.80 -19.33
CA MET A 125 4.82 18.12 -18.98
C MET A 125 5.11 18.26 -17.49
N PHE A 126 4.60 17.34 -16.65
CA PHE A 126 4.85 17.28 -15.22
C PHE A 126 6.06 16.41 -14.90
N ILE A 127 6.87 16.86 -13.95
CA ILE A 127 7.92 16.05 -13.34
C ILE A 127 7.43 15.65 -11.95
N ILE A 128 7.10 14.36 -11.78
CA ILE A 128 6.70 13.78 -10.50
C ILE A 128 7.73 12.72 -10.11
N ASN A 129 8.50 12.98 -9.05
CA ASN A 129 9.47 12.03 -8.52
C ASN A 129 9.30 11.93 -7.00
N VAL A 130 8.96 10.74 -6.52
CA VAL A 130 8.79 10.44 -5.11
C VAL A 130 9.87 9.44 -4.69
N ARG A 131 10.83 9.91 -3.89
CA ARG A 131 11.83 9.05 -3.24
C ARG A 131 11.30 8.69 -1.87
N ALA A 132 10.87 7.43 -1.72
CA ALA A 132 10.23 6.92 -0.51
C ALA A 132 10.97 7.34 0.78
N GLY A 133 10.27 8.07 1.65
CA GLY A 133 10.80 8.54 2.94
C GLY A 133 11.94 9.56 2.86
N ARG A 134 12.27 10.05 1.67
CA ARG A 134 13.32 11.04 1.44
C ARG A 134 12.69 12.31 0.91
N SER A 135 12.44 12.40 -0.39
CA SER A 135 12.05 13.66 -1.03
C SER A 135 10.90 13.48 -2.00
N VAL A 136 10.03 14.48 -2.09
CA VAL A 136 9.03 14.61 -3.15
C VAL A 136 9.43 15.79 -4.04
N LYS A 137 9.60 15.54 -5.34
CA LYS A 137 9.78 16.58 -6.36
C LYS A 137 8.57 16.57 -7.28
N VAL A 138 7.76 17.62 -7.19
CA VAL A 138 6.70 17.92 -8.15
C VAL A 138 7.02 19.23 -8.86
N LEU A 139 7.05 19.22 -10.20
CA LEU A 139 7.38 20.42 -10.96
C LEU A 139 6.60 20.50 -12.27
N LEU A 140 6.06 21.68 -12.52
CA LEU A 140 5.64 22.17 -13.83
C LEU A 140 6.45 23.44 -14.08
N SER A 141 7.18 23.51 -15.20
CA SER A 141 7.98 24.69 -15.53
C SER A 141 7.09 25.86 -15.95
N ASP A 142 7.56 27.09 -15.77
CA ASP A 142 6.80 28.29 -16.15
C ASP A 142 6.59 28.35 -17.67
N GLU A 143 7.53 27.82 -18.44
CA GLU A 143 7.39 27.66 -19.89
C GLU A 143 6.25 26.71 -20.25
N ASN A 144 6.17 25.56 -19.59
CA ASN A 144 5.10 24.59 -19.78
C ASN A 144 3.74 25.17 -19.33
N GLU A 145 3.71 25.94 -18.24
CA GLU A 145 2.50 26.64 -17.80
C GLU A 145 2.02 27.67 -18.85
N ASN A 146 2.92 28.45 -19.43
CA ASN A 146 2.61 29.39 -20.51
C ASN A 146 2.05 28.69 -21.75
N VAL A 147 2.62 27.54 -22.13
CA VAL A 147 2.09 26.71 -23.21
C VAL A 147 0.65 26.28 -22.91
N LEU A 148 0.35 25.82 -21.71
CA LEU A 148 -1.01 25.41 -21.32
C LEU A 148 -2.00 26.60 -21.34
N ARG A 149 -1.57 27.80 -20.92
CA ARG A 149 -2.39 29.02 -21.03
C ARG A 149 -2.71 29.35 -22.50
N ASN A 150 -1.73 29.23 -23.40
CA ASN A 150 -1.94 29.44 -24.83
C ASN A 150 -2.90 28.39 -25.42
N VAL A 151 -2.79 27.12 -25.00
CA VAL A 151 -3.72 26.06 -25.40
C VAL A 151 -5.15 26.37 -24.94
N LEU A 152 -5.35 26.78 -23.69
CA LEU A 152 -6.67 27.15 -23.19
C LEU A 152 -7.29 28.31 -23.98
N ASN A 153 -6.51 29.36 -24.25
CA ASN A 153 -6.96 30.50 -25.06
C ASN A 153 -7.33 30.09 -26.49
N ALA A 154 -6.76 28.98 -26.98
CA ALA A 154 -6.98 28.48 -28.32
C ALA A 154 -8.27 27.63 -28.44
N CYS A 155 -8.68 26.92 -27.38
CA CYS A 155 -9.85 26.05 -27.37
C CYS A 155 -11.07 26.62 -26.63
N ALA A 156 -10.90 27.60 -25.74
CA ALA A 156 -11.99 28.17 -24.94
C ALA A 156 -12.13 29.69 -25.14
N LYS A 157 -13.37 30.17 -25.32
CA LYS A 157 -13.64 31.59 -25.66
C LYS A 157 -13.88 32.49 -24.43
N LYS A 158 -14.24 31.93 -23.27
CA LYS A 158 -14.32 32.60 -21.94
C LYS A 158 -14.29 31.55 -20.83
N VAL A 159 -13.38 31.69 -19.88
CA VAL A 159 -13.23 30.76 -18.76
C VAL A 159 -13.15 31.54 -17.46
N LYS A 160 -13.90 31.10 -16.44
CA LYS A 160 -13.74 31.61 -15.08
C LYS A 160 -12.47 30.97 -14.49
N MET A 161 -11.45 31.78 -14.24
CA MET A 161 -10.24 31.35 -13.54
C MET A 161 -10.28 31.81 -12.09
N PRO A 162 -9.67 31.07 -11.15
CA PRO A 162 -9.60 31.48 -9.76
C PRO A 162 -8.76 32.76 -9.64
N ASN A 163 -9.26 33.75 -8.89
CA ASN A 163 -8.50 34.95 -8.55
C ASN A 163 -7.69 34.67 -7.27
N THR A 164 -6.54 34.02 -7.43
CA THR A 164 -5.72 33.56 -6.31
C THR A 164 -4.24 33.55 -6.68
N ASP A 165 -3.38 33.85 -5.70
CA ASP A 165 -1.94 33.69 -5.81
C ASP A 165 -1.49 32.22 -5.65
N THR A 166 -2.42 31.31 -5.31
CA THR A 166 -2.12 29.88 -5.18
C THR A 166 -1.95 29.24 -6.57
N ARG A 167 -0.71 29.21 -7.04
CA ARG A 167 -0.30 28.59 -8.30
C ARG A 167 -0.91 27.19 -8.54
N PRO A 168 -0.96 26.25 -7.56
CA PRO A 168 -1.52 24.92 -7.78
C PRO A 168 -3.01 24.93 -8.16
N LEU A 169 -3.83 25.79 -7.55
CA LEU A 169 -5.26 25.91 -7.88
C LEU A 169 -5.46 26.53 -9.26
N THR A 170 -4.59 27.46 -9.65
CA THR A 170 -4.62 28.04 -11.01
C THR A 170 -4.31 27.00 -12.06
N ILE A 171 -3.33 26.13 -11.83
CA ILE A 171 -2.97 25.03 -12.75
C ILE A 171 -4.08 23.98 -12.79
N LEU A 172 -4.69 23.63 -11.64
CA LEU A 172 -5.83 22.72 -11.57
C LEU A 172 -7.02 23.23 -12.39
N ALA A 173 -7.40 24.49 -12.19
CA ALA A 173 -8.47 25.12 -12.97
C ALA A 173 -8.13 25.21 -14.47
N LEU A 174 -6.87 25.51 -14.81
CA LEU A 174 -6.40 25.57 -16.20
C LEU A 174 -6.60 24.23 -16.91
N LEU A 175 -6.15 23.13 -16.31
CA LEU A 175 -6.28 21.80 -16.93
C LEU A 175 -7.71 21.30 -16.95
N LEU A 176 -8.49 21.50 -15.89
CA LEU A 176 -9.91 21.13 -15.88
C LEU A 176 -10.68 21.84 -17.01
N ASN A 177 -10.37 23.10 -17.29
CA ASN A 177 -10.98 23.82 -18.41
C ASN A 177 -10.48 23.33 -19.78
N ILE A 178 -9.20 22.96 -19.92
CA ILE A 178 -8.72 22.34 -21.17
C ILE A 178 -9.44 21.01 -21.41
N TRP A 179 -9.53 20.15 -20.40
CA TRP A 179 -10.22 18.86 -20.49
C TRP A 179 -11.70 19.05 -20.82
N ALA A 180 -12.39 19.94 -20.11
CA ALA A 180 -13.76 20.34 -20.41
C ALA A 180 -14.01 20.72 -21.88
N ASN A 181 -13.12 21.48 -22.50
CA ASN A 181 -13.30 21.96 -23.89
C ASN A 181 -12.81 20.97 -24.94
N THR A 182 -12.18 19.87 -24.53
CA THR A 182 -11.60 18.88 -25.45
C THR A 182 -12.14 17.47 -25.23
N SER A 183 -13.02 17.26 -24.24
CA SER A 183 -13.70 16.00 -24.00
C SER A 183 -14.70 15.69 -25.13
N PRO A 184 -14.78 14.43 -25.58
CA PRO A 184 -15.69 14.03 -26.65
C PRO A 184 -17.14 13.83 -26.18
N HIS A 185 -17.35 13.50 -24.91
CA HIS A 185 -18.67 13.25 -24.32
C HIS A 185 -19.16 14.46 -23.51
N GLY A 186 -20.45 14.81 -23.66
CA GLY A 186 -21.06 15.93 -22.95
C GLY A 186 -21.02 15.77 -21.43
N GLU A 187 -21.18 14.54 -20.92
CA GLU A 187 -21.12 14.28 -19.48
C GLU A 187 -19.74 14.53 -18.88
N GLN A 188 -18.68 14.01 -19.51
CA GLN A 188 -17.30 14.27 -19.07
C GLN A 188 -16.97 15.76 -19.11
N GLN A 189 -17.41 16.44 -20.17
CA GLN A 189 -17.33 17.90 -20.26
C GLN A 189 -18.02 18.57 -19.06
N HIS A 190 -19.28 18.23 -18.76
CA HIS A 190 -20.01 18.78 -17.62
C HIS A 190 -19.30 18.50 -16.29
N ALA A 191 -18.77 17.29 -16.09
CA ALA A 191 -18.05 16.90 -14.88
C ALA A 191 -16.78 17.74 -14.68
N TYR A 192 -16.02 18.03 -15.76
CA TYR A 192 -14.85 18.90 -15.68
C TYR A 192 -15.21 20.38 -15.49
N LEU A 193 -16.28 20.89 -16.12
CA LEU A 193 -16.77 22.26 -15.86
C LEU A 193 -17.21 22.45 -14.41
N LYS A 194 -17.92 21.46 -13.85
CA LYS A 194 -18.35 21.47 -12.44
C LYS A 194 -17.13 21.51 -11.52
N ALA A 195 -16.16 20.61 -11.73
CA ALA A 195 -14.90 20.60 -11.00
C ALA A 195 -14.14 21.94 -11.11
N ALA A 196 -14.05 22.52 -12.31
CA ALA A 196 -13.40 23.82 -12.52
C ALA A 196 -14.09 24.94 -11.73
N THR A 197 -15.43 24.94 -11.70
CA THR A 197 -16.22 25.91 -10.93
C THR A 197 -15.98 25.75 -9.43
N GLU A 198 -15.91 24.51 -8.96
CA GLU A 198 -15.62 24.17 -7.57
C GLU A 198 -14.22 24.66 -7.14
N VAL A 199 -13.20 24.52 -8.00
CA VAL A 199 -11.86 25.09 -7.73
C VAL A 199 -11.91 26.61 -7.56
N VAL A 200 -12.73 27.31 -8.35
CA VAL A 200 -12.91 28.75 -8.20
C VAL A 200 -13.56 29.08 -6.86
N SER A 201 -14.61 28.34 -6.47
CA SER A 201 -15.26 28.51 -5.16
C SER A 201 -14.28 28.23 -4.01
N ILE A 202 -13.47 27.17 -4.10
CA ILE A 202 -12.43 26.86 -3.11
C ILE A 202 -11.41 28.01 -3.00
N ALA A 203 -10.96 28.54 -4.13
CA ALA A 203 -10.03 29.67 -4.14
C ALA A 203 -10.64 30.95 -3.54
N GLU A 204 -11.91 31.25 -3.83
CA GLU A 204 -12.66 32.35 -3.22
C GLU A 204 -12.77 32.14 -1.70
N MET A 205 -13.12 30.94 -1.23
CA MET A 205 -13.17 30.61 0.20
C MET A 205 -11.81 30.79 0.89
N LEU A 206 -10.72 30.36 0.25
CA LEU A 206 -9.36 30.51 0.78
C LEU A 206 -8.90 31.97 0.86
N SER A 207 -9.45 32.86 0.02
CA SER A 207 -9.14 34.29 0.04
C SER A 207 -9.83 35.06 1.17
N HIS A 208 -10.87 34.49 1.78
CA HIS A 208 -11.57 35.10 2.90
C HIS A 208 -10.89 34.70 4.24
N GLU A 209 -10.53 35.70 5.05
CA GLU A 209 -9.79 35.55 6.33
C GLU A 209 -10.50 34.69 7.41
N SER A 210 -11.75 34.26 7.17
CA SER A 210 -12.52 33.41 8.08
C SER A 210 -12.34 31.90 7.80
N THR A 211 -11.21 31.50 7.22
CA THR A 211 -11.01 30.16 6.66
C THR A 211 -11.10 29.07 7.73
N THR A 212 -12.24 28.37 7.72
CA THR A 212 -12.47 27.10 8.41
C THR A 212 -11.62 25.99 7.78
N GLU A 213 -11.54 24.81 8.41
CA GLU A 213 -10.85 23.63 7.85
C GLU A 213 -11.52 23.10 6.55
N GLU A 214 -12.66 23.66 6.17
CA GLU A 214 -13.58 23.18 5.14
C GLU A 214 -13.03 23.24 3.70
N PRO A 215 -12.36 24.33 3.23
CA PRO A 215 -11.93 24.41 1.83
C PRO A 215 -10.89 23.37 1.45
N PHE A 216 -10.02 22.98 2.38
CA PHE A 216 -9.05 21.91 2.14
C PHE A 216 -9.70 20.53 2.11
N SER A 217 -10.72 20.27 2.93
CA SER A 217 -11.47 19.01 2.83
C SER A 217 -12.17 18.88 1.48
N VAL A 218 -12.88 19.94 1.05
CA VAL A 218 -13.53 19.96 -0.28
C VAL A 218 -12.51 19.77 -1.40
N LEU A 219 -11.32 20.38 -1.28
CA LEU A 219 -10.25 20.18 -2.25
C LEU A 219 -9.73 18.74 -2.26
N ILE A 220 -9.57 18.08 -1.11
CA ILE A 220 -9.17 16.67 -1.06
C ILE A 220 -10.24 15.79 -1.71
N ASP A 221 -11.52 16.03 -1.44
CA ASP A 221 -12.64 15.28 -2.04
C ASP A 221 -12.64 15.44 -3.56
N LEU A 222 -12.43 16.67 -4.05
CA LEU A 222 -12.30 16.94 -5.47
C LEU A 222 -11.13 16.17 -6.10
N LEU A 223 -9.95 16.18 -5.46
CA LEU A 223 -8.78 15.43 -5.94
C LEU A 223 -9.03 13.92 -5.93
N LEU A 224 -9.69 13.40 -4.91
CA LEU A 224 -10.09 12.00 -4.83
C LEU A 224 -11.10 11.64 -5.93
N SER A 225 -12.06 12.52 -6.22
CA SER A 225 -13.01 12.35 -7.33
C SER A 225 -12.35 12.31 -8.71
N LEU A 226 -11.20 13.00 -8.88
CA LEU A 226 -10.42 12.92 -10.11
C LEU A 226 -9.64 11.60 -10.19
N LEU A 227 -9.13 11.11 -9.06
CA LEU A 227 -8.41 9.83 -8.99
C LEU A 227 -9.34 8.62 -9.12
N SER A 228 -10.61 8.72 -8.71
CA SER A 228 -11.58 7.62 -8.85
C SER A 228 -11.89 7.32 -10.31
N ARG A 229 -11.84 8.34 -11.19
CA ARG A 229 -12.04 8.17 -12.63
C ARG A 229 -10.99 7.22 -13.25
N PRO A 230 -11.34 6.50 -14.33
CA PRO A 230 -10.46 5.50 -14.96
C PRO A 230 -9.21 6.09 -15.64
N TYR A 231 -9.18 7.41 -15.82
CA TYR A 231 -8.13 8.10 -16.57
C TYR A 231 -6.82 8.27 -15.79
N ARG A 232 -5.72 7.72 -16.36
CA ARG A 232 -4.38 7.81 -15.75
C ARG A 232 -3.79 9.23 -15.75
N TYR A 233 -4.14 10.06 -16.75
CA TYR A 233 -3.60 11.42 -16.91
C TYR A 233 -3.99 12.40 -15.81
N HIS A 234 -4.95 12.06 -14.94
CA HIS A 234 -5.26 12.87 -13.75
C HIS A 234 -4.15 12.81 -12.71
N ARG A 235 -3.39 11.71 -12.66
CA ARG A 235 -2.49 11.39 -11.55
C ARG A 235 -1.41 12.44 -11.35
N SER A 236 -0.74 12.90 -12.42
CA SER A 236 0.34 13.88 -12.29
C SER A 236 -0.16 15.24 -11.83
N LEU A 237 -1.32 15.68 -12.33
CA LEU A 237 -1.95 16.92 -11.87
C LEU A 237 -2.34 16.81 -10.39
N VAL A 238 -3.01 15.73 -10.00
CA VAL A 238 -3.42 15.53 -8.61
C VAL A 238 -2.20 15.47 -7.68
N HIS A 239 -1.15 14.73 -8.05
CA HIS A 239 0.09 14.69 -7.28
C HIS A 239 0.76 16.06 -7.17
N PHE A 240 0.81 16.82 -8.26
CA PHE A 240 1.36 18.17 -8.26
C PHE A 240 0.59 19.10 -7.32
N VAL A 241 -0.74 19.10 -7.40
CA VAL A 241 -1.58 19.93 -6.53
C VAL A 241 -1.45 19.48 -5.08
N PHE A 242 -1.65 18.19 -4.81
CA PHE A 242 -1.61 17.62 -3.47
C PHE A 242 -0.27 17.87 -2.76
N ALA A 243 0.86 17.59 -3.41
CA ALA A 243 2.17 17.84 -2.83
C ALA A 243 2.43 19.34 -2.60
N SER A 244 1.93 20.22 -3.47
CA SER A 244 2.12 21.67 -3.32
C SER A 244 1.30 22.29 -2.19
N ILE A 245 0.10 21.75 -1.93
CA ILE A 245 -0.77 22.22 -0.83
C ILE A 245 -0.50 21.49 0.48
N LEU A 246 0.21 20.35 0.45
CA LEU A 246 0.47 19.50 1.62
C LEU A 246 0.93 20.27 2.86
N PRO A 247 1.80 21.29 2.77
CA PRO A 247 2.18 22.05 3.95
C PRO A 247 1.00 22.78 4.63
N GLN A 248 -0.03 23.16 3.86
CA GLN A 248 -1.22 23.84 4.40
C GLN A 248 -2.27 22.88 4.98
N LEU A 249 -2.11 21.57 4.78
CA LEU A 249 -3.07 20.56 5.24
C LEU A 249 -2.93 20.28 6.73
N ASN A 250 -4.07 20.03 7.37
CA ASN A 250 -4.11 19.53 8.74
C ASN A 250 -4.25 18.00 8.77
N ILE A 251 -4.13 17.43 9.97
CA ILE A 251 -4.19 15.98 10.14
C ILE A 251 -5.55 15.37 9.77
N LYS A 252 -6.66 16.09 9.94
CA LYS A 252 -7.99 15.59 9.58
C LYS A 252 -8.14 15.46 8.06
N ASN A 253 -7.65 16.43 7.29
CA ASN A 253 -7.65 16.35 5.82
C ASN A 253 -6.90 15.10 5.34
N LEU A 254 -5.81 14.74 6.02
CA LEU A 254 -5.02 13.56 5.70
C LEU A 254 -5.67 12.25 6.16
N LEU A 255 -6.34 12.27 7.32
CA LEU A 255 -7.11 11.11 7.80
C LEU A 255 -8.32 10.80 6.91
N HIS A 256 -8.87 11.80 6.20
CA HIS A 256 -9.94 11.57 5.24
C HIS A 256 -9.53 10.58 4.13
N ILE A 257 -8.27 10.64 3.65
CA ILE A 257 -7.74 9.68 2.66
C ILE A 257 -7.80 8.24 3.19
N PHE A 258 -7.57 8.04 4.50
CA PHE A 258 -7.70 6.72 5.11
C PHE A 258 -9.14 6.24 5.17
N GLU A 259 -10.09 7.14 5.43
CA GLU A 259 -11.52 6.83 5.39
C GLU A 259 -11.91 6.30 4.00
N THR A 260 -11.48 6.99 2.94
CA THR A 260 -11.69 6.57 1.54
C THR A 260 -11.08 5.19 1.24
N ILE A 261 -9.86 4.90 1.71
CA ILE A 261 -9.21 3.60 1.50
C ILE A 261 -9.97 2.47 2.22
N SER A 262 -10.51 2.76 3.40
CA SER A 262 -11.22 1.78 4.24
C SER A 262 -12.67 1.55 3.82
N LEU A 263 -13.26 2.38 2.96
CA LEU A 263 -14.64 2.21 2.48
C LEU A 263 -14.88 0.78 1.94
N PRO A 264 -16.05 0.18 2.21
CA PRO A 264 -16.50 -1.06 1.58
C PRO A 264 -16.54 -0.95 0.05
N ASP A 265 -16.33 -2.05 -0.67
CA ASP A 265 -16.32 -2.04 -2.13
C ASP A 265 -17.66 -1.52 -2.69
N ASP A 266 -18.78 -1.90 -2.07
CA ASP A 266 -20.13 -1.51 -2.46
C ASP A 266 -20.47 -0.03 -2.23
N GLU A 267 -19.81 0.64 -1.29
CA GLU A 267 -19.98 2.08 -1.04
C GLU A 267 -19.18 2.93 -2.03
N VAL A 268 -17.99 2.46 -2.44
CA VAL A 268 -17.19 3.14 -3.49
C VAL A 268 -17.86 3.02 -4.86
N MET A 269 -18.66 1.97 -5.06
CA MET A 269 -19.35 1.67 -6.32
C MET A 269 -20.65 2.45 -6.57
N VAL A 270 -21.12 3.26 -5.62
CA VAL A 270 -22.46 3.90 -5.75
C VAL A 270 -22.49 5.04 -6.78
N ASP A 271 -21.33 5.59 -7.15
CA ASP A 271 -21.23 6.73 -8.07
C ASP A 271 -21.33 6.36 -9.58
N GLU A 272 -21.35 5.08 -9.96
CA GLU A 272 -21.38 4.66 -11.39
C GLU A 272 -22.78 4.25 -11.91
N LYS A 273 -23.85 4.43 -11.12
CA LYS A 273 -25.18 3.88 -11.44
C LYS A 273 -26.02 4.63 -12.48
N ASP A 274 -25.38 5.24 -13.47
CA ASP A 274 -26.04 5.64 -14.72
C ASP A 274 -25.23 5.27 -15.98
N ASP A 275 -24.12 4.52 -15.84
CA ASP A 275 -23.08 4.38 -16.88
C ASP A 275 -23.02 2.98 -17.53
N ASP A 276 -24.18 2.37 -17.77
CA ASP A 276 -24.29 1.12 -18.56
C ASP A 276 -24.60 1.45 -20.04
N GLU A 277 -23.58 1.77 -20.85
CA GLU A 277 -23.39 1.27 -22.22
C GLU A 277 -22.03 1.74 -22.81
N ASP A 278 -21.18 0.77 -23.22
CA ASP A 278 -19.97 0.92 -24.04
C ASP A 278 -18.70 1.57 -23.45
N GLY A 279 -18.25 1.08 -22.29
CA GLY A 279 -16.86 1.23 -21.84
C GLY A 279 -15.92 0.18 -22.43
N MET A 280 -15.57 0.28 -23.73
CA MET A 280 -14.56 -0.60 -24.35
C MET A 280 -13.26 -0.59 -23.56
N SER A 281 -12.85 -1.77 -23.10
CA SER A 281 -11.60 -2.03 -22.39
C SER A 281 -10.40 -1.60 -23.22
N VAL A 282 -9.72 -0.52 -22.80
CA VAL A 282 -8.42 -0.16 -23.36
C VAL A 282 -7.36 -0.93 -22.57
N GLU A 283 -6.95 -2.09 -23.10
CA GLU A 283 -5.69 -2.71 -22.74
C GLU A 283 -4.56 -1.78 -23.16
N GLU A 284 -3.97 -1.05 -22.20
CA GLU A 284 -2.65 -0.44 -22.38
C GLU A 284 -1.64 -1.25 -21.57
N GLN A 285 -1.10 -2.27 -22.24
CA GLN A 285 0.15 -2.91 -21.85
C GLN A 285 1.32 -1.95 -22.04
N ASP A 286 2.27 -2.08 -21.11
CA ASP A 286 3.66 -1.65 -21.16
C ASP A 286 4.00 -0.17 -20.88
N LEU A 287 4.48 0.08 -19.66
CA LEU A 287 5.93 0.19 -19.44
C LEU A 287 6.24 0.27 -17.94
N GLU A 288 7.08 -0.68 -17.55
CA GLU A 288 7.94 -0.73 -16.38
C GLU A 288 8.38 0.65 -15.86
N ASN A 289 8.10 0.92 -14.58
CA ASN A 289 8.84 1.94 -13.83
C ASN A 289 9.47 1.28 -12.61
N GLY A 290 10.80 1.22 -12.68
CA GLY A 290 11.68 0.50 -11.79
C GLY A 290 11.56 0.90 -10.33
N LEU A 291 11.41 -0.11 -9.49
CA LEU A 291 11.96 -0.10 -8.15
C LEU A 291 13.33 -0.76 -8.26
N GLY A 292 14.39 0.04 -8.20
CA GLY A 292 15.75 -0.45 -8.13
C GLY A 292 15.93 -1.29 -6.87
N ASP A 293 16.08 -2.60 -7.06
CA ASP A 293 16.52 -3.56 -6.08
C ASP A 293 18.05 -3.59 -6.11
N GLU A 294 18.69 -3.00 -5.10
CA GLU A 294 20.13 -3.15 -4.85
C GLU A 294 20.38 -4.59 -4.37
N ARG A 295 20.67 -5.50 -5.31
CA ARG A 295 21.25 -6.81 -4.96
C ARG A 295 22.73 -6.64 -4.64
N ASN A 296 23.06 -6.96 -3.39
CA ASN A 296 24.41 -7.34 -3.01
C ASN A 296 24.61 -8.82 -3.37
N GLU A 297 25.72 -9.08 -4.05
CA GLU A 297 26.18 -10.39 -4.49
C GLU A 297 26.50 -11.28 -3.27
N GLU A 298 26.01 -12.51 -3.25
CA GLU A 298 26.79 -13.65 -2.77
C GLU A 298 26.23 -14.95 -3.33
N HIS A 299 27.15 -15.71 -3.91
CA HIS A 299 26.99 -16.84 -4.79
C HIS A 299 27.04 -18.12 -3.94
N GLU A 300 26.05 -19.01 -4.00
CA GLU A 300 26.29 -20.43 -3.73
C GLU A 300 25.22 -21.33 -4.35
N ASN A 301 25.70 -22.26 -5.17
CA ASN A 301 24.97 -23.25 -5.94
C ASN A 301 24.30 -24.29 -5.04
N THR A 302 23.09 -24.72 -5.38
CA THR A 302 22.73 -26.16 -5.42
C THR A 302 21.49 -26.38 -6.30
N GLU A 303 21.66 -27.29 -7.25
CA GLU A 303 20.67 -27.87 -8.15
C GLU A 303 19.65 -28.72 -7.37
N ASP A 304 18.37 -28.71 -7.77
CA ASP A 304 17.71 -29.84 -8.46
C ASP A 304 16.16 -29.80 -8.43
N SER A 305 15.58 -30.18 -9.59
CA SER A 305 14.28 -30.82 -9.86
C SER A 305 12.97 -30.02 -9.69
N GLU A 306 12.38 -29.48 -10.78
CA GLU A 306 11.42 -30.10 -11.74
C GLU A 306 9.97 -30.18 -11.22
N GLY A 307 9.05 -29.57 -11.99
CA GLY A 307 7.61 -29.60 -11.76
C GLY A 307 6.83 -28.64 -12.67
N LYS A 308 6.83 -28.92 -13.98
CA LYS A 308 5.93 -28.32 -14.99
C LYS A 308 4.47 -28.65 -14.67
N GLU A 309 3.55 -27.72 -14.89
CA GLU A 309 2.18 -27.94 -15.39
C GLU A 309 1.52 -26.57 -15.70
N THR A 310 1.39 -26.21 -16.99
CA THR A 310 0.14 -26.20 -17.80
C THR A 310 -0.87 -25.15 -17.33
N ASP A 311 -0.82 -23.93 -17.86
CA ASP A 311 -1.54 -23.50 -19.08
C ASP A 311 -2.87 -24.24 -19.28
N SER A 312 -3.95 -23.61 -18.83
CA SER A 312 -5.33 -24.03 -19.08
C SER A 312 -6.06 -22.86 -19.70
N GLU A 313 -6.01 -22.84 -21.04
CA GLU A 313 -7.00 -22.18 -21.88
C GLU A 313 -8.42 -22.59 -21.44
N LEU A 314 -9.27 -21.62 -21.12
CA LEU A 314 -10.71 -21.86 -21.02
C LEU A 314 -11.38 -21.19 -22.21
N GLU A 315 -11.87 -22.07 -23.09
CA GLU A 315 -12.58 -21.79 -24.31
C GLU A 315 -13.73 -20.79 -24.13
N SER A 316 -13.76 -19.83 -25.05
CA SER A 316 -14.91 -19.06 -25.43
C SER A 316 -15.96 -19.98 -26.06
N SER A 317 -17.09 -20.18 -25.38
CA SER A 317 -18.33 -20.59 -26.02
C SER A 317 -19.22 -19.36 -26.21
N GLY A 318 -19.15 -18.75 -27.38
CA GLY A 318 -20.24 -17.90 -27.87
C GLY A 318 -21.45 -18.78 -28.20
N LEU A 319 -22.65 -18.32 -27.84
CA LEU A 319 -23.73 -18.00 -28.76
C LEU A 319 -24.95 -17.46 -28.00
N GLU A 320 -25.36 -16.28 -28.45
CA GLU A 320 -26.70 -15.70 -28.58
C GLU A 320 -27.91 -16.40 -27.94
N GLY A 321 -28.74 -15.60 -27.29
CA GLY A 321 -30.14 -15.92 -27.01
C GLY A 321 -30.72 -14.99 -25.95
N GLY A 322 -31.43 -13.95 -26.37
CA GLY A 322 -32.32 -13.22 -25.47
C GLY A 322 -33.44 -14.16 -25.03
N ASP A 323 -33.34 -14.67 -23.81
CA ASP A 323 -34.42 -15.39 -23.14
C ASP A 323 -34.81 -14.62 -21.88
N GLU A 324 -36.08 -14.25 -21.81
CA GLU A 324 -36.75 -13.89 -20.57
C GLU A 324 -36.64 -15.09 -19.61
N GLU A 325 -35.69 -15.03 -18.66
CA GLU A 325 -35.58 -16.07 -17.64
C GLU A 325 -36.92 -16.23 -16.90
N PRO A 326 -37.43 -17.46 -16.70
CA PRO A 326 -38.66 -17.70 -15.97
C PRO A 326 -38.51 -17.18 -14.53
N VAL A 327 -39.38 -16.24 -14.15
CA VAL A 327 -39.38 -15.64 -12.80
C VAL A 327 -39.37 -16.73 -11.73
N ASP A 328 -38.28 -16.76 -10.95
CA ASP A 328 -38.03 -17.72 -9.88
C ASP A 328 -39.26 -17.91 -8.96
N GLN A 329 -39.64 -19.17 -8.71
CA GLN A 329 -40.81 -19.54 -7.92
C GLN A 329 -40.70 -19.02 -6.48
N GLU A 330 -39.48 -18.92 -5.94
CA GLU A 330 -39.22 -18.37 -4.61
C GLU A 330 -39.51 -16.86 -4.57
N PHE A 331 -39.14 -16.12 -5.63
CA PHE A 331 -39.43 -14.68 -5.75
C PHE A 331 -40.93 -14.42 -5.88
N ARG A 332 -41.65 -15.24 -6.66
CA ARG A 332 -43.12 -15.17 -6.74
C ARG A 332 -43.76 -15.41 -5.37
N GLY A 333 -43.22 -16.35 -4.59
CA GLY A 333 -43.64 -16.62 -3.21
C GLY A 333 -43.43 -15.42 -2.29
N LYS A 334 -42.25 -14.79 -2.32
CA LYS A 334 -41.93 -13.58 -1.53
C LYS A 334 -42.78 -12.38 -1.96
N LEU A 335 -43.04 -12.21 -3.26
CA LEU A 335 -43.88 -11.15 -3.79
C LEU A 335 -45.35 -11.34 -3.39
N LYS A 336 -45.87 -12.58 -3.44
CA LYS A 336 -47.22 -12.93 -2.96
C LYS A 336 -47.35 -12.72 -1.45
N ALA A 337 -46.32 -13.04 -0.69
CA ALA A 337 -46.28 -12.78 0.75
C ALA A 337 -46.27 -11.27 1.07
N ALA A 338 -45.54 -10.46 0.27
CA ALA A 338 -45.51 -9.01 0.43
C ALA A 338 -46.83 -8.33 0.03
N LEU A 339 -47.55 -8.90 -0.95
CA LEU A 339 -48.86 -8.40 -1.42
C LEU A 339 -50.04 -8.86 -0.53
N GLY A 340 -49.88 -9.92 0.26
CA GLY A 340 -50.90 -10.38 1.22
C GLY A 340 -52.26 -10.66 0.56
N ASP A 341 -53.35 -10.23 1.22
CA ASP A 341 -54.74 -10.40 0.73
C ASP A 341 -55.04 -9.62 -0.56
N ALA A 342 -54.16 -8.69 -0.97
CA ALA A 342 -54.28 -7.96 -2.23
C ALA A 342 -53.74 -8.77 -3.44
N ALA A 343 -53.09 -9.91 -3.20
CA ALA A 343 -52.66 -10.81 -4.26
C ALA A 343 -53.87 -11.60 -4.80
N MET A 344 -54.32 -11.28 -6.02
CA MET A 344 -55.35 -12.06 -6.71
C MET A 344 -54.96 -13.55 -6.80
N PRO A 345 -55.87 -14.50 -6.51
CA PRO A 345 -55.64 -15.92 -6.80
C PRO A 345 -55.55 -16.10 -8.32
N SER A 346 -54.41 -16.60 -8.80
CA SER A 346 -54.17 -16.78 -10.24
C SER A 346 -54.64 -18.12 -10.81
N ASP A 347 -55.42 -18.91 -10.06
CA ASP A 347 -55.89 -20.24 -10.50
C ASP A 347 -57.42 -20.34 -10.37
N ALA A 348 -58.15 -19.67 -11.25
CA ALA A 348 -59.57 -19.92 -11.49
C ALA A 348 -59.86 -19.83 -13.00
N GLU A 349 -59.71 -20.95 -13.68
CA GLU A 349 -60.34 -21.23 -14.97
C GLU A 349 -61.87 -21.34 -14.73
N GLY A 350 -62.65 -20.36 -15.16
CA GLY A 350 -64.11 -20.40 -15.04
C GLY A 350 -64.81 -19.10 -15.42
N ASP A 351 -65.71 -19.24 -16.39
CA ASP A 351 -66.56 -18.29 -17.12
C ASP A 351 -67.32 -17.19 -16.34
N ASP A 352 -67.78 -16.22 -17.14
CA ASP A 352 -68.34 -14.87 -16.95
C ASP A 352 -69.34 -14.55 -15.80
N ASP A 353 -69.49 -13.23 -15.57
CA ASP A 353 -70.64 -12.53 -14.95
C ASP A 353 -70.84 -12.51 -13.41
N GLU A 354 -70.05 -11.69 -12.70
CA GLU A 354 -70.56 -10.73 -11.68
C GLU A 354 -69.42 -9.83 -11.18
N ILE A 355 -69.23 -8.66 -11.79
CA ILE A 355 -68.40 -7.59 -11.20
C ILE A 355 -69.18 -6.96 -10.05
N GLY A 356 -69.27 -7.72 -8.96
CA GLY A 356 -69.72 -7.26 -7.65
C GLY A 356 -68.64 -6.36 -7.05
N SER A 357 -68.87 -5.05 -7.14
CA SER A 357 -68.14 -3.95 -6.50
C SER A 357 -67.55 -4.31 -5.12
N VAL A 358 -66.33 -4.85 -5.09
CA VAL A 358 -65.44 -4.81 -3.92
C VAL A 358 -64.70 -3.48 -3.95
N LYS A 359 -65.43 -2.45 -3.50
CA LYS A 359 -64.84 -1.22 -2.95
C LYS A 359 -64.09 -1.63 -1.66
N SER A 360 -62.92 -2.23 -1.78
CA SER A 360 -61.98 -2.24 -0.67
C SER A 360 -61.27 -0.89 -0.69
N THR A 361 -61.72 0.01 0.17
CA THR A 361 -60.93 1.15 0.59
C THR A 361 -59.71 0.60 1.33
N VAL A 362 -58.66 0.26 0.57
CA VAL A 362 -57.34 -0.01 1.14
C VAL A 362 -56.95 1.27 1.86
N SER A 363 -56.86 1.22 3.19
CA SER A 363 -56.45 2.38 4.00
C SER A 363 -55.04 2.81 3.58
N ASP A 364 -54.75 4.12 3.60
CA ASP A 364 -53.43 4.67 3.29
C ASP A 364 -52.30 3.96 4.05
N GLU A 365 -52.54 3.57 5.31
CA GLU A 365 -51.59 2.80 6.12
C GLU A 365 -51.29 1.40 5.52
N THR A 366 -52.31 0.74 4.98
CA THR A 366 -52.15 -0.54 4.28
C THR A 366 -51.42 -0.37 2.96
N MET A 367 -51.65 0.74 2.24
CA MET A 367 -50.93 1.07 1.01
C MET A 367 -49.43 1.31 1.27
N PHE A 368 -49.08 2.04 2.32
CA PHE A 368 -47.68 2.24 2.72
C PHE A 368 -47.00 0.93 3.16
N ARG A 369 -47.72 0.05 3.86
CA ARG A 369 -47.18 -1.25 4.27
C ARG A 369 -46.91 -2.17 3.09
N LEU A 370 -47.79 -2.18 2.08
CA LEU A 370 -47.61 -2.94 0.85
C LEU A 370 -46.42 -2.42 0.05
N ASP A 371 -46.28 -1.09 -0.08
CA ASP A 371 -45.15 -0.47 -0.78
C ASP A 371 -43.82 -0.75 -0.06
N ALA A 372 -43.79 -0.67 1.28
CA ALA A 372 -42.62 -1.01 2.07
C ALA A 372 -42.23 -2.50 1.94
N GLY A 373 -43.21 -3.39 1.88
CA GLY A 373 -43.02 -4.83 1.68
C GLY A 373 -42.50 -5.16 0.28
N LEU A 374 -43.09 -4.57 -0.76
CA LEU A 374 -42.61 -4.69 -2.15
C LEU A 374 -41.19 -4.16 -2.29
N ALA A 375 -40.92 -2.96 -1.75
CA ALA A 375 -39.58 -2.38 -1.76
C ALA A 375 -38.56 -3.26 -1.01
N ALA A 376 -38.96 -3.95 0.07
CA ALA A 376 -38.07 -4.89 0.76
C ALA A 376 -37.72 -6.10 -0.12
N VAL A 377 -38.70 -6.69 -0.80
CA VAL A 377 -38.50 -7.82 -1.72
C VAL A 377 -37.65 -7.43 -2.93
N PHE A 378 -37.88 -6.25 -3.51
CA PHE A 378 -37.04 -5.72 -4.58
C PHE A 378 -35.62 -5.38 -4.12
N ARG A 379 -35.45 -4.82 -2.91
CA ARG A 379 -34.11 -4.59 -2.31
C ARG A 379 -33.35 -5.89 -2.07
N GLU A 380 -34.01 -6.95 -1.63
CA GLU A 380 -33.39 -8.26 -1.41
C GLU A 380 -32.93 -8.88 -2.74
N ARG A 381 -33.75 -8.80 -3.79
CA ARG A 381 -33.34 -9.23 -5.15
C ARG A 381 -32.18 -8.42 -5.69
N MET A 382 -32.22 -7.08 -5.57
CA MET A 382 -31.11 -6.21 -5.98
C MET A 382 -29.81 -6.47 -5.20
N LYS A 383 -29.88 -6.99 -3.97
CA LYS A 383 -28.69 -7.42 -3.21
C LYS A 383 -28.12 -8.74 -3.74
N GLY A 384 -28.97 -9.65 -4.23
CA GLY A 384 -28.55 -10.91 -4.85
C GLY A 384 -27.99 -10.76 -6.27
N THR A 385 -28.46 -9.78 -7.04
CA THR A 385 -28.07 -9.57 -8.44
C THR A 385 -26.88 -8.61 -8.62
N ARG A 386 -26.48 -7.85 -7.60
CA ARG A 386 -25.28 -6.98 -7.65
C ARG A 386 -23.99 -7.77 -7.40
N LYS A 387 -23.62 -8.65 -8.33
CA LYS A 387 -22.18 -8.94 -8.51
C LYS A 387 -21.59 -7.74 -9.25
N ALA A 388 -20.74 -6.99 -8.56
CA ALA A 388 -19.85 -6.03 -9.20
C ALA A 388 -19.19 -6.69 -10.40
N SER A 389 -19.21 -6.04 -11.57
CA SER A 389 -18.43 -6.52 -12.71
C SER A 389 -16.95 -6.60 -12.29
N ALA A 390 -16.20 -7.54 -12.84
CA ALA A 390 -14.76 -7.64 -12.55
C ALA A 390 -14.03 -6.32 -12.87
N SER A 391 -14.51 -5.59 -13.88
CA SER A 391 -14.02 -4.27 -14.28
C SER A 391 -14.23 -3.22 -13.18
N THR A 392 -15.45 -3.09 -12.63
CA THR A 392 -15.72 -2.09 -11.58
C THR A 392 -14.92 -2.38 -10.30
N LEU A 393 -14.76 -3.65 -9.94
CA LEU A 393 -13.93 -4.01 -8.78
C LEU A 393 -12.45 -3.65 -8.99
N GLU A 394 -11.94 -3.84 -10.21
CA GLU A 394 -10.59 -3.42 -10.59
C GLU A 394 -10.44 -1.89 -10.52
N GLN A 395 -11.44 -1.12 -10.93
CA GLN A 395 -11.43 0.35 -10.80
C GLN A 395 -11.36 0.79 -9.33
N VAL A 396 -12.16 0.16 -8.45
CA VAL A 396 -12.10 0.41 -7.00
C VAL A 396 -10.70 0.09 -6.45
N HIS A 397 -10.08 -1.00 -6.89
CA HIS A 397 -8.72 -1.34 -6.49
C HIS A 397 -7.69 -0.31 -6.97
N GLN A 398 -7.75 0.09 -8.23
CA GLN A 398 -6.87 1.11 -8.80
C GLN A 398 -7.04 2.47 -8.10
N PHE A 399 -8.27 2.85 -7.76
CA PHE A 399 -8.54 4.06 -6.98
C PHE A 399 -7.86 4.01 -5.61
N ARG A 400 -7.99 2.90 -4.86
CA ARG A 400 -7.30 2.74 -3.58
C ARG A 400 -5.77 2.82 -3.73
N MET A 401 -5.21 2.27 -4.81
CA MET A 401 -3.78 2.38 -5.09
C MET A 401 -3.34 3.82 -5.31
N LYS A 402 -4.13 4.61 -6.04
CA LYS A 402 -3.91 6.05 -6.21
C LYS A 402 -3.98 6.79 -4.87
N CYS A 403 -4.89 6.42 -3.95
CA CYS A 403 -4.94 6.98 -2.60
C CYS A 403 -3.67 6.64 -1.77
N PHE A 404 -3.15 5.42 -1.90
CA PHE A 404 -1.87 5.06 -1.26
C PHE A 404 -0.68 5.87 -1.82
N ASP A 405 -0.73 6.26 -3.09
CA ASP A 405 0.31 7.12 -3.67
C ASP A 405 0.28 8.53 -3.06
N LEU A 406 -0.91 9.06 -2.73
CA LEU A 406 -1.02 10.31 -1.96
C LEU A 406 -0.40 10.15 -0.58
N LEU A 407 -0.69 9.05 0.13
CA LEU A 407 -0.07 8.76 1.42
C LEU A 407 1.45 8.59 1.31
N LEU A 408 1.94 8.02 0.20
CA LEU A 408 3.37 7.92 -0.09
C LEU A 408 4.01 9.30 -0.26
N ILE A 409 3.34 10.23 -0.94
CA ILE A 409 3.76 11.64 -1.03
C ILE A 409 3.86 12.23 0.38
N VAL A 410 2.86 12.02 1.23
CA VAL A 410 2.87 12.57 2.61
C VAL A 410 4.07 12.07 3.42
N VAL A 411 4.31 10.75 3.45
CA VAL A 411 5.42 10.19 4.26
C VAL A 411 6.81 10.46 3.66
N SER A 412 6.87 10.89 2.39
CA SER A 412 8.11 11.18 1.68
C SER A 412 8.38 12.67 1.50
N HIS A 413 7.47 13.54 1.94
CA HIS A 413 7.65 14.98 1.83
C HIS A 413 8.71 15.46 2.84
N GLU A 414 9.65 16.27 2.34
CA GLU A 414 10.73 16.96 3.06
C GLU A 414 10.33 18.44 3.14
N GLY A 415 9.74 18.87 4.25
CA GLY A 415 9.37 20.26 4.52
C GLY A 415 10.19 20.86 5.67
N PRO A 416 10.29 22.20 5.76
CA PRO A 416 10.84 22.85 6.95
C PRO A 416 10.00 22.44 8.17
N SER A 417 10.70 22.08 9.24
CA SER A 417 10.22 21.47 10.49
C SER A 417 9.17 22.25 11.29
N GLU A 418 8.51 23.25 10.71
CA GLU A 418 7.46 24.07 11.32
C GLU A 418 6.03 23.66 10.89
N PHE A 419 5.88 22.62 10.05
CA PHE A 419 4.57 22.20 9.57
C PHE A 419 3.81 21.22 10.49
N THR A 420 2.51 21.45 10.62
CA THR A 420 1.52 20.69 11.42
C THR A 420 1.31 19.25 10.96
N ALA A 421 1.53 18.94 9.68
CA ALA A 421 1.40 17.59 9.13
C ALA A 421 2.62 16.69 9.44
N GLU A 422 3.84 17.23 9.33
CA GLU A 422 5.08 16.45 9.57
C GLU A 422 5.27 16.10 11.05
N SER A 423 4.91 17.01 11.96
CA SER A 423 4.85 16.72 13.41
C SER A 423 3.77 15.69 13.78
N SER A 424 2.98 15.22 12.81
CA SER A 424 1.79 14.37 13.02
C SER A 424 1.87 13.01 12.31
N LEU A 425 2.97 12.64 11.67
CA LEU A 425 3.05 11.35 10.96
C LEU A 425 2.92 10.13 11.85
N GLN A 426 3.26 10.23 13.15
CA GLN A 426 2.95 9.15 14.09
C GLN A 426 1.44 8.83 14.16
N GLU A 427 0.58 9.76 13.78
CA GLU A 427 -0.87 9.57 13.76
C GLU A 427 -1.31 8.65 12.61
N PHE A 428 -0.45 8.41 11.62
CA PHE A 428 -0.69 7.46 10.52
C PHE A 428 -0.40 6.01 10.92
N ILE A 429 0.40 5.78 11.96
CA ILE A 429 0.80 4.42 12.37
C ILE A 429 -0.42 3.55 12.71
N LEU A 430 -1.39 4.07 13.46
CA LEU A 430 -2.58 3.29 13.82
C LEU A 430 -3.55 3.08 12.64
N PRO A 431 -3.90 4.12 11.85
CA PRO A 431 -4.67 3.94 10.61
C PRO A 431 -4.04 2.95 9.64
N LEU A 432 -2.74 3.06 9.34
CA LEU A 432 -2.06 2.12 8.44
C LEU A 432 -2.06 0.70 8.98
N LEU A 433 -1.82 0.51 10.29
CA LEU A 433 -1.87 -0.82 10.90
C LEU A 433 -3.28 -1.41 10.84
N ARG A 434 -4.32 -0.58 11.03
CA ARG A 434 -5.72 -0.98 10.87
C ARG A 434 -6.02 -1.39 9.43
N VAL A 435 -5.67 -0.55 8.46
CA VAL A 435 -5.85 -0.83 7.02
C VAL A 435 -5.14 -2.12 6.63
N ALA A 436 -3.90 -2.34 7.09
CA ALA A 436 -3.17 -3.58 6.83
C ALA A 436 -3.89 -4.80 7.41
N ARG A 437 -4.39 -4.70 8.65
CA ARG A 437 -5.15 -5.78 9.31
C ARG A 437 -6.46 -6.10 8.58
N GLU A 438 -7.23 -5.07 8.23
CA GLU A 438 -8.50 -5.20 7.51
C GLU A 438 -8.29 -5.76 6.10
N SER A 439 -7.20 -5.37 5.43
CA SER A 439 -6.86 -5.87 4.10
C SER A 439 -6.64 -7.39 4.10
N LEU A 440 -6.07 -7.96 5.16
CA LEU A 440 -5.91 -9.42 5.26
C LEU A 440 -7.24 -10.19 5.38
N GLN A 441 -8.35 -9.51 5.68
CA GLN A 441 -9.68 -10.11 5.75
C GLN A 441 -10.41 -10.06 4.40
N LYS A 442 -9.91 -9.28 3.43
CA LYS A 442 -10.51 -9.11 2.09
C LYS A 442 -9.85 -10.07 1.09
N LYS A 443 -10.64 -10.69 0.20
CA LYS A 443 -10.18 -11.66 -0.82
C LYS A 443 -9.07 -11.10 -1.72
N ASN A 444 -9.13 -9.81 -2.05
CA ASN A 444 -8.17 -9.11 -2.92
C ASN A 444 -7.33 -8.06 -2.16
N GLY A 445 -7.18 -8.19 -0.84
CA GLY A 445 -6.52 -7.19 -0.02
C GLY A 445 -4.99 -7.24 -0.01
N GLU A 446 -4.36 -8.19 -0.71
CA GLU A 446 -2.90 -8.38 -0.66
C GLU A 446 -2.12 -7.12 -1.09
N VAL A 447 -2.55 -6.44 -2.15
CA VAL A 447 -1.88 -5.23 -2.63
C VAL A 447 -2.00 -4.09 -1.61
N SER A 448 -3.20 -3.86 -1.07
CA SER A 448 -3.43 -2.88 0.01
C SER A 448 -2.63 -3.20 1.27
N PHE A 449 -2.51 -4.49 1.61
CA PHE A 449 -1.67 -4.95 2.70
C PHE A 449 -0.19 -4.60 2.48
N LYS A 450 0.36 -4.91 1.29
CA LYS A 450 1.75 -4.58 0.93
C LYS A 450 2.00 -3.08 0.93
N LYS A 451 1.07 -2.27 0.41
CA LYS A 451 1.18 -0.80 0.41
C LYS A 451 1.14 -0.22 1.83
N ALA A 452 0.19 -0.65 2.65
CA ALA A 452 0.07 -0.15 4.03
C ALA A 452 1.29 -0.53 4.90
N THR A 453 1.81 -1.75 4.75
CA THR A 453 3.01 -2.21 5.47
C THR A 453 4.27 -1.48 4.98
N SER A 454 4.43 -1.28 3.68
CA SER A 454 5.53 -0.48 3.12
C SER A 454 5.55 0.96 3.64
N LEU A 455 4.38 1.62 3.73
CA LEU A 455 4.28 2.97 4.31
C LEU A 455 4.66 3.00 5.80
N LEU A 456 4.27 1.98 6.58
CA LEU A 456 4.68 1.84 7.98
C LEU A 456 6.20 1.69 8.12
N GLU A 457 6.83 0.89 7.26
CA GLU A 457 8.28 0.71 7.23
C GLU A 457 9.00 2.02 6.89
N ILE A 458 8.49 2.78 5.92
CA ILE A 458 9.02 4.10 5.56
C ILE A 458 8.97 5.05 6.77
N ILE A 459 7.82 5.13 7.47
CA ILE A 459 7.68 5.96 8.67
C ILE A 459 8.69 5.55 9.74
N VAL A 460 8.79 4.26 10.04
CA VAL A 460 9.71 3.76 11.08
C VAL A 460 11.18 4.02 10.73
N LYS A 461 11.55 3.91 9.45
CA LYS A 461 12.93 4.07 9.00
C LYS A 461 13.37 5.53 8.91
N HIS A 462 12.49 6.42 8.46
CA HIS A 462 12.86 7.78 8.06
C HIS A 462 12.34 8.88 9.00
N ARG A 463 11.31 8.63 9.82
CA ARG A 463 10.58 9.68 10.55
C ARG A 463 10.78 9.63 12.07
N LYS A 464 11.95 9.15 12.53
CA LYS A 464 12.26 9.07 13.97
C LYS A 464 12.31 10.44 14.65
N GLY A 465 12.82 11.46 13.96
CA GLY A 465 12.93 12.83 14.49
C GLY A 465 11.59 13.51 14.78
N ASP A 466 10.51 13.05 14.15
CA ASP A 466 9.21 13.73 14.18
C ASP A 466 8.38 13.36 15.44
N VAL A 467 8.79 12.32 16.17
CA VAL A 467 8.00 11.73 17.25
C VAL A 467 8.54 12.08 18.62
N SER A 468 7.89 13.02 19.31
CA SER A 468 8.19 13.31 20.73
C SER A 468 7.86 12.13 21.65
N GLU A 469 8.59 11.98 22.75
CA GLU A 469 8.37 10.95 23.78
C GLU A 469 6.91 10.89 24.26
N LYS A 470 6.28 12.04 24.52
CA LYS A 470 4.88 12.12 24.97
C LYS A 470 3.92 11.47 23.97
N LYS A 471 4.15 11.72 22.67
CA LYS A 471 3.34 11.15 21.59
C LYS A 471 3.64 9.65 21.43
N ALA A 472 4.90 9.24 21.51
CA ALA A 472 5.30 7.83 21.48
C ALA A 472 4.65 7.01 22.61
N LEU A 473 4.63 7.53 23.84
CA LEU A 473 3.96 6.90 24.99
C LEU A 473 2.46 6.72 24.76
N LYS A 474 1.78 7.75 24.22
CA LYS A 474 0.35 7.69 23.88
C LYS A 474 0.09 6.63 22.80
N LEU A 475 0.95 6.56 21.80
CA LEU A 475 0.82 5.61 20.70
C LEU A 475 1.03 4.16 21.18
N LEU A 476 2.08 3.90 21.97
CA LEU A 476 2.36 2.59 22.54
C LEU A 476 1.17 2.05 23.38
N LYS A 477 0.48 2.93 24.11
CA LYS A 477 -0.77 2.56 24.82
C LYS A 477 -1.87 2.13 23.86
N LYS A 478 -2.13 2.90 22.80
CA LYS A 478 -3.17 2.60 21.80
C LYS A 478 -2.85 1.36 20.94
N MET A 479 -1.56 1.04 20.78
CA MET A 479 -1.13 -0.14 20.02
C MET A 479 -1.59 -1.46 20.63
N VAL A 480 -1.78 -1.55 21.95
CA VAL A 480 -2.27 -2.78 22.59
C VAL A 480 -3.62 -3.20 22.00
N ALA A 481 -4.61 -2.31 22.03
CA ALA A 481 -5.94 -2.58 21.47
C ALA A 481 -5.90 -2.78 19.94
N THR A 482 -5.05 -2.02 19.23
CA THR A 482 -5.00 -2.05 17.76
C THR A 482 -4.32 -3.32 17.23
N SER A 483 -3.31 -3.83 17.95
CA SER A 483 -2.56 -5.04 17.59
C SER A 483 -3.13 -6.32 18.21
N SER A 484 -4.17 -6.21 19.04
CA SER A 484 -4.89 -7.36 19.56
C SER A 484 -5.40 -8.22 18.40
N GLN A 485 -5.34 -9.54 18.60
CA GLN A 485 -5.77 -10.57 17.64
C GLN A 485 -4.96 -10.63 16.33
N ILE A 486 -3.85 -9.89 16.18
CA ILE A 486 -2.96 -10.06 15.02
C ILE A 486 -2.31 -11.45 15.07
N VAL A 487 -2.64 -12.30 14.09
CA VAL A 487 -2.05 -13.63 13.93
C VAL A 487 -0.96 -13.68 12.87
N ASN A 488 -1.04 -12.83 11.85
CA ASN A 488 -0.15 -12.81 10.70
C ASN A 488 1.31 -12.48 11.11
N PRO A 489 2.31 -13.30 10.74
CA PRO A 489 3.69 -13.16 11.21
C PRO A 489 4.38 -11.88 10.72
N VAL A 490 4.03 -11.39 9.52
CA VAL A 490 4.58 -10.14 8.97
C VAL A 490 4.11 -8.96 9.82
N LEU A 491 2.80 -8.87 10.11
CA LEU A 491 2.27 -7.83 11.00
C LEU A 491 2.82 -7.92 12.42
N LYS A 492 3.02 -9.12 12.95
CA LYS A 492 3.64 -9.31 14.27
C LYS A 492 5.04 -8.68 14.31
N THR A 493 5.85 -8.99 13.31
CA THR A 493 7.21 -8.46 13.16
C THR A 493 7.19 -6.94 13.01
N LEU A 494 6.27 -6.41 12.20
CA LEU A 494 6.10 -4.98 12.01
C LEU A 494 5.67 -4.27 13.30
N VAL A 495 4.74 -4.83 14.08
CA VAL A 495 4.35 -4.30 15.39
C VAL A 495 5.53 -4.27 16.37
N GLY A 496 6.37 -5.31 16.40
CA GLY A 496 7.60 -5.29 17.19
C GLY A 496 8.59 -4.22 16.73
N THR A 497 8.70 -4.02 15.41
CA THR A 497 9.53 -2.98 14.80
C THR A 497 9.04 -1.58 15.17
N ILE A 498 7.73 -1.34 15.11
CA ILE A 498 7.09 -0.09 15.56
C ILE A 498 7.29 0.11 17.07
N SER A 499 7.11 -0.92 17.89
CA SER A 499 7.34 -0.83 19.35
C SER A 499 8.76 -0.37 19.66
N SER A 500 9.74 -0.97 18.99
CA SER A 500 11.15 -0.61 19.14
C SER A 500 11.48 0.78 18.60
N PHE A 501 10.80 1.22 17.53
CA PHE A 501 10.89 2.57 17.00
C PHE A 501 10.37 3.60 18.01
N LEU A 502 9.19 3.38 18.60
CA LEU A 502 8.61 4.27 19.60
C LEU A 502 9.48 4.37 20.84
N PHE A 503 10.03 3.24 21.31
CA PHE A 503 10.99 3.26 22.41
C PHE A 503 12.24 4.09 22.08
N SER A 504 12.72 3.99 20.83
CA SER A 504 13.92 4.68 20.39
C SER A 504 13.83 6.21 20.42
N THR A 505 12.61 6.77 20.47
CA THR A 505 12.36 8.22 20.60
C THR A 505 12.82 8.78 21.94
N ALA A 506 12.89 7.94 22.97
CA ALA A 506 13.34 8.30 24.31
C ALA A 506 14.71 7.70 24.65
N TYR A 507 15.37 7.07 23.68
CA TYR A 507 16.66 6.40 23.87
C TYR A 507 17.81 7.35 23.56
N ASN A 508 18.69 7.58 24.54
CA ASN A 508 19.93 8.31 24.38
C ASN A 508 21.08 7.33 24.10
N VAL A 509 21.72 7.50 22.94
CA VAL A 509 22.82 6.64 22.48
C VAL A 509 24.07 6.81 23.35
N GLU A 510 24.37 8.04 23.79
CA GLU A 510 25.58 8.36 24.56
C GLU A 510 25.50 7.77 25.97
N GLU A 511 24.35 7.95 26.63
CA GLU A 511 24.11 7.42 27.98
C GLU A 511 23.79 5.92 27.99
N GLN A 512 23.56 5.33 26.82
CA GLN A 512 23.01 3.98 26.66
C GLN A 512 21.80 3.76 27.58
N ASN A 513 20.91 4.75 27.65
CA ASN A 513 19.78 4.72 28.56
C ASN A 513 18.55 5.35 27.90
N ALA A 514 17.37 5.09 28.45
CA ALA A 514 16.15 5.75 28.01
C ALA A 514 15.52 6.55 29.17
N SER A 515 14.61 7.46 28.83
CA SER A 515 13.83 8.16 29.84
C SER A 515 13.16 7.18 30.81
N GLU A 516 13.10 7.56 32.09
CA GLU A 516 12.49 6.72 33.11
C GLU A 516 11.02 6.42 32.79
N LYS A 517 10.27 7.41 32.29
CA LYS A 517 8.86 7.26 31.90
C LYS A 517 8.67 6.23 30.79
N MET A 518 9.49 6.28 29.73
CA MET A 518 9.41 5.32 28.63
C MET A 518 9.80 3.92 29.09
N ARG A 519 10.89 3.81 29.84
CA ARG A 519 11.35 2.53 30.41
C ARG A 519 10.28 1.89 31.30
N SER A 520 9.76 2.62 32.28
CA SER A 520 8.69 2.11 33.16
C SER A 520 7.45 1.70 32.38
N ARG A 521 7.08 2.44 31.33
CA ARG A 521 5.92 2.07 30.51
C ARG A 521 6.11 0.75 29.75
N VAL A 522 7.31 0.50 29.23
CA VAL A 522 7.64 -0.76 28.55
C VAL A 522 7.75 -1.92 29.55
N GLU A 523 8.32 -1.68 30.73
CA GLU A 523 8.37 -2.67 31.83
C GLU A 523 6.96 -3.06 32.31
N GLU A 524 6.05 -2.10 32.48
CA GLU A 524 4.64 -2.34 32.76
C GLU A 524 3.97 -3.18 31.68
N LEU A 525 4.18 -2.81 30.41
CA LEU A 525 3.62 -3.52 29.26
C LEU A 525 4.10 -4.97 29.22
N PHE A 526 5.38 -5.22 29.52
CA PHE A 526 5.92 -6.57 29.65
C PHE A 526 5.31 -7.34 30.83
N CYS A 527 5.17 -6.70 31.99
CA CYS A 527 4.52 -7.33 33.14
C CYS A 527 3.09 -7.76 32.79
N SER A 528 2.29 -6.83 32.25
CA SER A 528 0.93 -7.11 31.80
C SER A 528 0.91 -8.22 30.76
N TYR A 529 1.85 -8.20 29.81
CA TYR A 529 2.00 -9.28 28.83
C TYR A 529 2.21 -10.62 29.51
N MET A 530 3.12 -10.72 30.51
CA MET A 530 3.43 -11.96 31.26
C MET A 530 2.26 -12.48 32.08
N THR A 531 1.42 -11.60 32.62
CA THR A 531 0.31 -11.98 33.51
C THR A 531 -1.05 -12.06 32.83
N GLN A 532 -1.17 -11.64 31.56
CA GLN A 532 -2.45 -11.68 30.85
C GLN A 532 -2.97 -13.12 30.66
N THR A 533 -4.29 -13.26 30.62
CA THR A 533 -4.98 -14.53 30.37
C THR A 533 -5.67 -14.55 28.99
N ASP A 534 -6.17 -13.39 28.57
CA ASP A 534 -6.92 -13.09 27.35
C ASP A 534 -6.08 -13.12 26.05
N ASN A 535 -4.76 -12.95 26.13
CA ASN A 535 -3.83 -12.81 24.99
C ASN A 535 -4.05 -11.54 24.15
N GLU A 536 -4.55 -10.46 24.75
CA GLU A 536 -4.73 -9.18 24.07
C GLU A 536 -3.41 -8.48 23.73
N ILE A 537 -2.40 -8.62 24.57
CA ILE A 537 -1.09 -8.01 24.38
C ILE A 537 -0.24 -8.93 23.51
N LEU A 538 0.11 -8.43 22.33
CA LEU A 538 0.97 -9.11 21.38
C LEU A 538 2.40 -9.27 21.91
N SER A 539 3.03 -10.42 21.59
CA SER A 539 4.36 -10.74 22.09
C SER A 539 5.44 -9.80 21.61
N GLU A 540 5.42 -9.50 20.33
CA GLU A 540 6.37 -8.66 19.64
C GLU A 540 6.24 -7.21 20.13
N LEU A 541 5.02 -6.75 20.43
CA LEU A 541 4.77 -5.43 21.01
C LEU A 541 5.47 -5.28 22.37
N ALA A 542 5.35 -6.29 23.23
CA ALA A 542 5.87 -6.25 24.60
C ALA A 542 7.38 -6.55 24.70
N THR A 543 7.92 -7.37 23.78
CA THR A 543 9.28 -7.92 23.91
C THR A 543 10.32 -7.25 23.01
N ALA A 544 9.92 -6.68 21.87
CA ALA A 544 10.88 -6.14 20.90
C ALA A 544 11.83 -5.05 21.46
N PRO A 545 11.37 -4.09 22.30
CA PRO A 545 12.29 -3.13 22.93
C PRO A 545 13.36 -3.80 23.80
N PHE A 546 13.03 -4.89 24.51
CA PHE A 546 13.99 -5.63 25.32
C PHE A 546 15.05 -6.32 24.47
N PHE A 547 14.69 -6.81 23.29
CA PHE A 547 15.65 -7.43 22.38
C PHE A 547 16.52 -6.41 21.66
N LYS A 548 15.97 -5.25 21.28
CA LYS A 548 16.71 -4.20 20.56
C LYS A 548 17.57 -3.32 21.48
N TYR A 549 17.14 -3.08 22.71
CA TYR A 549 17.82 -2.22 23.69
C TYR A 549 18.01 -2.91 25.06
N PRO A 550 18.62 -4.10 25.11
CA PRO A 550 18.66 -4.92 26.32
C PRO A 550 19.37 -4.26 27.51
N TRP A 551 20.32 -3.37 27.24
CA TRP A 551 21.10 -2.65 28.26
C TRP A 551 20.23 -1.71 29.13
N VAL A 552 19.18 -1.12 28.57
CA VAL A 552 18.28 -0.19 29.30
C VAL A 552 17.51 -0.91 30.40
N PHE A 553 17.23 -2.20 30.21
CA PHE A 553 16.39 -3.01 31.08
C PHE A 553 17.19 -3.90 32.03
N THR A 554 18.48 -3.64 32.20
CA THR A 554 19.35 -4.43 33.07
C THR A 554 18.79 -4.51 34.49
N SER A 555 18.29 -3.40 35.04
CA SER A 555 17.67 -3.35 36.38
C SER A 555 16.40 -4.20 36.50
N PHE A 556 15.71 -4.43 35.38
CA PHE A 556 14.48 -5.20 35.30
C PHE A 556 14.72 -6.70 35.03
N LEU A 557 15.93 -7.11 34.63
CA LEU A 557 16.31 -8.51 34.42
C LEU A 557 15.94 -9.45 35.59
N PRO A 558 16.16 -9.10 36.88
CA PRO A 558 15.71 -9.95 37.99
C PRO A 558 14.22 -10.29 37.93
N ARG A 559 13.37 -9.34 37.50
CA ARG A 559 11.92 -9.53 37.39
C ARG A 559 11.54 -10.40 36.19
N ILE A 560 12.24 -10.25 35.07
CA ILE A 560 12.11 -11.15 33.91
C ILE A 560 12.45 -12.58 34.32
N ILE A 561 13.49 -12.76 35.14
CA ILE A 561 13.88 -14.07 35.69
C ILE A 561 12.79 -14.62 36.60
N ASP A 562 12.20 -13.81 37.48
CA ASP A 562 11.08 -14.27 38.32
C ASP A 562 9.93 -14.80 37.44
N PHE A 563 9.49 -14.05 36.42
CA PHE A 563 8.47 -14.50 35.47
C PHE A 563 8.88 -15.73 34.65
N ALA A 564 10.18 -15.89 34.42
CA ALA A 564 10.71 -17.06 33.76
C ALA A 564 10.57 -18.33 34.66
N PHE A 565 10.72 -18.23 35.96
CA PHE A 565 10.60 -19.42 36.82
C PHE A 565 9.24 -19.56 37.51
N ASP A 566 8.32 -18.63 37.23
CA ASP A 566 6.92 -18.69 37.64
C ASP A 566 6.15 -19.79 36.89
N LYS A 567 5.49 -20.68 37.64
CA LYS A 567 4.71 -21.80 37.10
C LYS A 567 3.40 -21.36 36.46
N GLU A 568 2.92 -20.15 36.77
CA GLU A 568 1.66 -19.58 36.27
C GLU A 568 1.81 -18.86 34.91
N VAL A 569 3.05 -18.65 34.42
CA VAL A 569 3.35 -17.84 33.23
C VAL A 569 3.68 -18.68 31.99
N ARG A 570 3.09 -18.33 30.83
CA ARG A 570 3.23 -19.08 29.56
C ARG A 570 4.69 -19.07 29.02
N ILE A 571 5.15 -20.24 28.54
CA ILE A 571 6.57 -20.67 28.39
C ILE A 571 7.43 -19.93 27.33
N TYR A 572 6.85 -19.19 26.39
CA TYR A 572 7.47 -18.86 25.09
C TYR A 572 8.50 -17.68 25.07
N ARG A 573 8.86 -17.04 26.19
CA ARG A 573 9.32 -15.62 26.18
C ARG A 573 10.69 -15.32 26.83
N ARG A 574 11.85 -15.83 26.34
CA ARG A 574 13.16 -15.61 27.03
C ARG A 574 14.44 -15.50 26.16
N ALA A 575 15.33 -14.60 26.64
CA ALA A 575 16.78 -14.38 26.37
C ALA A 575 17.16 -13.48 25.16
N LYS A 576 18.09 -12.49 25.20
CA LYS A 576 19.55 -12.58 25.53
C LYS A 576 20.28 -11.20 25.69
N GLU A 577 21.36 -11.18 26.50
CA GLU A 577 22.65 -10.39 26.55
C GLU A 577 22.81 -8.88 26.92
N SER A 578 24.03 -8.48 27.36
CA SER A 578 24.31 -7.68 28.56
C SER A 578 25.18 -6.41 28.42
N LYS A 579 25.04 -5.48 29.40
CA LYS A 579 26.11 -4.89 30.25
C LYS A 579 25.46 -4.31 31.53
N ALA A 580 25.49 -5.02 32.66
CA ALA A 580 24.92 -4.56 33.95
C ALA A 580 26.00 -4.19 34.99
N ASN A 581 25.64 -3.36 35.97
CA ASN A 581 26.48 -2.94 37.10
C ASN A 581 26.71 -4.11 38.10
N GLU A 582 27.84 -4.14 38.80
CA GLU A 582 28.33 -5.24 39.63
C GLU A 582 27.36 -5.72 40.73
N LYS A 583 26.63 -4.79 41.38
CA LYS A 583 25.60 -5.11 42.40
C LYS A 583 24.36 -5.77 41.82
N LEU A 584 23.99 -5.41 40.60
CA LEU A 584 22.82 -5.92 39.90
C LEU A 584 23.09 -7.31 39.32
N TRP A 585 24.31 -7.54 38.81
CA TRP A 585 24.80 -8.86 38.43
C TRP A 585 24.73 -9.87 39.57
N LYS A 586 25.17 -9.49 40.77
CA LYS A 586 25.13 -10.37 41.94
C LYS A 586 23.69 -10.83 42.26
N LYS A 587 22.73 -9.90 42.25
CA LYS A 587 21.30 -10.21 42.45
C LYS A 587 20.71 -11.10 41.36
N VAL A 588 21.09 -10.86 40.09
CA VAL A 588 20.65 -11.66 38.94
C VAL A 588 21.22 -13.07 39.00
N ALA A 589 22.52 -13.23 39.26
CA ALA A 589 23.18 -14.53 39.39
C ALA A 589 22.63 -15.32 40.58
N GLU A 590 22.47 -14.69 41.75
CA GLU A 590 21.87 -15.32 42.94
C GLU A 590 20.43 -15.79 42.67
N LYS A 591 19.59 -14.97 42.03
CA LYS A 591 18.22 -15.36 41.68
C LYS A 591 18.19 -16.47 40.63
N LEU A 592 18.98 -16.36 39.57
CA LEU A 592 19.04 -17.35 38.49
C LEU A 592 19.50 -18.70 39.06
N ALA A 593 20.55 -18.71 39.88
CA ALA A 593 21.05 -19.91 40.55
C ALA A 593 20.00 -20.52 41.48
N LYS A 594 19.35 -19.73 42.34
CA LYS A 594 18.30 -20.22 43.24
C LYS A 594 17.12 -20.86 42.50
N HIS A 595 16.65 -20.24 41.42
CA HIS A 595 15.51 -20.77 40.67
C HIS A 595 15.89 -21.97 39.79
N LEU A 596 17.09 -21.97 39.20
CA LEU A 596 17.61 -23.14 38.47
C LEU A 596 17.82 -24.32 39.41
N HIS A 597 18.41 -24.10 40.60
CA HIS A 597 18.54 -25.12 41.63
C HIS A 597 17.17 -25.70 41.97
N ALA A 598 16.21 -24.87 42.39
CA ALA A 598 14.85 -25.31 42.71
C ALA A 598 14.15 -26.05 41.56
N TYR A 599 14.40 -25.65 40.30
CA TYR A 599 13.84 -26.31 39.12
C TYR A 599 14.52 -27.64 38.79
N LEU A 600 15.86 -27.68 38.83
CA LEU A 600 16.67 -28.86 38.49
C LEU A 600 16.58 -29.93 39.58
N SER A 601 16.61 -29.55 40.86
CA SER A 601 16.45 -30.49 41.97
C SER A 601 15.04 -31.09 42.05
N ALA A 602 14.03 -30.41 41.49
CA ALA A 602 12.64 -30.90 41.39
C ALA A 602 12.30 -31.47 39.99
N LEU A 603 13.30 -31.67 39.13
CA LEU A 603 13.09 -32.10 37.74
C LEU A 603 12.66 -33.57 37.68
N ASN A 604 11.38 -33.81 37.40
CA ASN A 604 10.87 -35.12 36.99
C ASN A 604 10.82 -35.19 35.45
N ALA A 605 11.55 -36.13 34.84
CA ALA A 605 11.62 -36.28 33.38
C ALA A 605 10.26 -36.62 32.72
N GLU A 606 9.31 -37.14 33.49
CA GLU A 606 7.97 -37.49 33.01
C GLU A 606 7.05 -36.26 32.87
N ASP A 607 7.17 -35.28 33.78
CA ASP A 607 6.31 -34.08 33.86
C ASP A 607 7.01 -32.80 33.34
N ALA A 608 8.32 -32.84 33.16
CA ALA A 608 9.11 -31.67 32.79
C ALA A 608 8.89 -31.26 31.32
N LYS A 609 8.80 -29.95 31.08
CA LYS A 609 8.54 -29.37 29.76
C LYS A 609 9.85 -29.20 28.96
N PRO A 610 10.06 -29.91 27.84
CA PRO A 610 11.34 -29.97 27.13
C PRO A 610 11.90 -28.63 26.64
N ARG A 611 11.05 -27.76 26.07
CA ARG A 611 11.46 -26.43 25.57
C ARG A 611 11.84 -25.48 26.70
N PHE A 612 11.16 -25.57 27.84
CA PHE A 612 11.47 -24.75 28.99
C PHE A 612 12.83 -25.15 29.59
N PHE A 613 13.08 -26.46 29.72
CA PHE A 613 14.38 -26.96 30.14
C PHE A 613 15.51 -26.46 29.22
N ALA A 614 15.36 -26.59 27.90
CA ALA A 614 16.35 -26.12 26.93
C ALA A 614 16.59 -24.60 27.03
N LEU A 615 15.53 -23.79 27.23
CA LEU A 615 15.66 -22.35 27.46
C LEU A 615 16.39 -22.04 28.76
N ALA A 616 16.13 -22.76 29.85
CA ALA A 616 16.78 -22.57 31.14
C ALA A 616 18.28 -22.88 31.06
N ILE A 617 18.66 -23.97 30.39
CA ILE A 617 20.06 -24.33 30.14
C ILE A 617 20.73 -23.34 29.18
N LYS A 618 20.06 -22.90 28.12
CA LYS A 618 20.58 -21.87 27.22
C LYS A 618 20.81 -20.55 27.93
N LEU A 619 19.87 -20.14 28.78
CA LEU A 619 19.99 -18.95 29.62
C LEU A 619 21.22 -19.07 30.51
N LEU A 620 21.37 -20.17 31.25
CA LEU A 620 22.55 -20.42 32.08
C LEU A 620 23.85 -20.36 31.25
N THR A 621 23.90 -21.03 30.09
CA THR A 621 25.07 -21.07 29.20
C THR A 621 25.47 -19.66 28.74
N VAL A 622 24.50 -18.86 28.32
CA VAL A 622 24.71 -17.47 27.90
C VAL A 622 25.20 -16.62 29.08
N PHE A 623 24.54 -16.75 30.23
CA PHE A 623 24.88 -16.00 31.43
C PHE A 623 26.28 -16.35 31.95
N ALA A 624 26.65 -17.63 31.91
CA ALA A 624 27.98 -18.11 32.27
C ALA A 624 29.05 -17.59 31.31
N GLY A 625 28.76 -17.54 30.00
CA GLY A 625 29.71 -17.06 28.99
C GLY A 625 30.19 -15.62 29.18
N VAL A 626 29.37 -14.76 29.79
CA VAL A 626 29.65 -13.32 30.02
C VAL A 626 30.00 -12.98 31.47
N ALA A 627 30.00 -13.97 32.37
CA ALA A 627 30.28 -13.77 33.79
C ALA A 627 31.80 -13.67 34.06
N SER A 628 32.21 -12.82 35.01
CA SER A 628 33.59 -12.77 35.50
C SER A 628 33.98 -14.09 36.19
N PRO A 629 35.28 -14.42 36.32
CA PRO A 629 35.74 -15.63 36.97
C PRO A 629 35.17 -15.83 38.38
N GLU A 630 35.07 -14.77 39.20
CA GLU A 630 34.49 -14.88 40.55
C GLU A 630 32.99 -15.21 40.52
N ARG A 631 32.27 -14.72 39.50
CA ARG A 631 30.83 -14.94 39.32
C ARG A 631 30.52 -16.34 38.79
N LYS A 632 31.39 -16.87 37.93
CA LYS A 632 31.35 -18.27 37.47
C LYS A 632 31.51 -19.22 38.65
N ALA A 633 32.48 -18.96 39.52
CA ALA A 633 32.70 -19.75 40.74
C ALA A 633 31.46 -19.78 41.66
N HIS A 634 30.74 -18.67 41.80
CA HIS A 634 29.52 -18.64 42.60
C HIS A 634 28.33 -19.39 41.96
N LEU A 635 28.18 -19.32 40.62
CA LEU A 635 27.20 -20.14 39.91
C LEU A 635 27.54 -21.63 40.00
N PHE A 636 28.83 -21.97 39.94
CA PHE A 636 29.34 -23.33 40.08
C PHE A 636 29.03 -23.89 41.46
N GLU A 637 29.33 -23.16 42.54
CA GLU A 637 29.02 -23.58 43.92
C GLU A 637 27.52 -23.94 44.10
N MET A 638 26.64 -23.20 43.46
CA MET A 638 25.19 -23.35 43.60
C MET A 638 24.56 -24.42 42.68
N LEU A 639 25.16 -24.70 41.52
CA LEU A 639 24.52 -25.51 40.46
C LEU A 639 25.35 -26.75 40.05
N ASP A 640 26.61 -26.88 40.46
CA ASP A 640 27.45 -27.99 40.05
C ASP A 640 26.89 -29.34 40.53
N SER A 641 26.33 -29.39 41.73
CA SER A 641 25.69 -30.61 42.25
C SER A 641 24.49 -31.03 41.38
N ASP A 642 23.63 -30.09 40.96
CA ASP A 642 22.46 -30.39 40.14
C ASP A 642 22.85 -30.78 38.70
N LEU A 643 23.75 -30.01 38.09
CA LEU A 643 24.23 -30.27 36.73
C LEU A 643 25.08 -31.55 36.67
N GLY A 644 25.83 -31.84 37.74
CA GLY A 644 26.61 -33.05 37.91
C GLY A 644 25.72 -34.29 37.99
N ALA A 645 24.70 -34.28 38.84
CA ALA A 645 23.73 -35.36 38.93
C ALA A 645 23.05 -35.65 37.59
N LEU A 646 22.72 -34.60 36.82
CA LEU A 646 22.16 -34.76 35.47
C LEU A 646 23.17 -35.25 34.43
N CYS A 647 24.46 -34.92 34.57
CA CYS A 647 25.52 -35.39 33.66
C CYS A 647 25.89 -36.86 33.90
N GLU A 648 25.85 -37.31 35.16
CA GLU A 648 26.18 -38.67 35.58
C GLU A 648 25.07 -39.68 35.26
N ASN A 649 23.83 -39.20 35.17
CA ASN A 649 22.70 -40.03 34.77
C ASN A 649 22.60 -40.16 33.24
N GLU A 650 23.64 -40.72 32.60
CA GLU A 650 23.69 -40.88 31.14
C GLU A 650 22.55 -41.76 30.61
N GLU A 651 22.08 -42.74 31.38
CA GLU A 651 20.97 -43.62 31.00
C GLU A 651 19.63 -42.88 30.92
N LEU A 652 19.42 -41.87 31.78
CA LEU A 652 18.24 -40.99 31.75
C LEU A 652 18.11 -40.25 30.41
N TRP A 653 19.23 -39.97 29.73
CA TRP A 653 19.26 -39.29 28.42
C TRP A 653 19.31 -40.23 27.21
N LYS A 654 19.47 -41.55 27.41
CA LYS A 654 19.72 -42.53 26.32
C LYS A 654 18.48 -43.31 25.88
N LEU A 655 17.36 -43.36 26.63
CA LEU A 655 16.18 -44.18 26.27
C LEU A 655 14.82 -43.48 26.50
N GLY A 656 13.95 -43.47 25.47
CA GLY A 656 12.49 -43.22 25.61
C GLY A 656 11.89 -42.00 24.90
N GLY A 657 10.59 -42.08 24.55
CA GLY A 657 9.85 -41.14 23.67
C GLY A 657 9.75 -39.68 24.14
N ASN A 658 9.68 -39.42 25.45
CA ASN A 658 9.70 -38.05 26.00
C ASN A 658 11.10 -37.42 25.87
N MET A 659 12.18 -38.21 25.89
CA MET A 659 13.56 -37.72 25.83
C MET A 659 13.99 -37.28 24.42
N LYS A 660 13.36 -37.82 23.37
CA LYS A 660 13.48 -37.27 21.99
C LYS A 660 13.02 -35.81 21.94
N ARG A 661 11.98 -35.45 22.72
CA ARG A 661 11.46 -34.08 22.77
C ARG A 661 12.44 -33.13 23.47
N PHE A 662 13.14 -33.58 24.51
CA PHE A 662 14.23 -32.83 25.16
C PHE A 662 15.40 -32.63 24.21
N ASN A 663 15.86 -33.69 23.53
CA ASN A 663 16.96 -33.57 22.58
C ASN A 663 16.61 -32.67 21.38
N SER A 664 15.40 -32.77 20.83
CA SER A 664 14.92 -31.89 19.76
C SER A 664 14.82 -30.42 20.21
N ALA A 665 14.26 -30.16 21.40
CA ALA A 665 14.15 -28.81 21.94
C ALA A 665 15.53 -28.19 22.25
N SER A 666 16.43 -28.97 22.86
CA SER A 666 17.82 -28.55 23.11
C SER A 666 18.59 -28.34 21.80
N GLN A 667 18.39 -29.19 20.80
CA GLN A 667 19.02 -29.00 19.49
C GLN A 667 18.58 -27.68 18.85
N THR A 668 17.29 -27.35 18.92
CA THR A 668 16.72 -26.12 18.35
C THR A 668 17.18 -24.86 19.11
N ILE A 669 17.19 -24.89 20.45
CA ILE A 669 17.42 -23.70 21.28
C ILE A 669 18.90 -23.54 21.67
N CYS A 670 19.57 -24.64 21.98
CA CYS A 670 20.97 -24.66 22.40
C CYS A 670 21.94 -24.96 21.25
N GLY A 671 21.46 -25.45 20.11
CA GLY A 671 22.30 -25.90 18.98
C GLY A 671 22.93 -27.27 19.19
N ARG A 672 22.54 -28.00 20.24
CA ARG A 672 23.12 -29.30 20.62
C ARG A 672 22.14 -30.14 21.43
N ASN A 673 22.37 -31.45 21.50
CA ASN A 673 21.56 -32.35 22.32
C ASN A 673 21.60 -31.97 23.82
N THR A 674 20.64 -32.49 24.58
CA THR A 674 20.38 -32.04 25.96
C THR A 674 21.58 -32.27 26.87
N LEU A 675 22.19 -33.46 26.81
CA LEU A 675 23.36 -33.81 27.61
C LEU A 675 24.56 -32.91 27.28
N ALA A 676 24.82 -32.63 26.00
CA ALA A 676 25.88 -31.73 25.57
C ALA A 676 25.62 -30.26 25.97
N ALA A 677 24.36 -29.83 26.04
CA ALA A 677 23.97 -28.51 26.53
C ALA A 677 24.24 -28.35 28.03
N ILE A 678 23.88 -29.36 28.83
CA ILE A 678 24.13 -29.37 30.28
C ILE A 678 25.64 -29.38 30.55
N ARG A 679 26.40 -30.24 29.85
CA ARG A 679 27.87 -30.31 29.98
C ARG A 679 28.53 -28.98 29.64
N GLN A 680 28.10 -28.32 28.55
CA GLN A 680 28.64 -27.00 28.21
C GLN A 680 28.35 -25.98 29.30
N ALA A 681 27.10 -25.92 29.78
CA ALA A 681 26.73 -24.98 30.82
C ALA A 681 27.57 -25.18 32.09
N ARG A 682 27.78 -26.45 32.49
CA ARG A 682 28.61 -26.86 33.63
C ARG A 682 30.08 -26.45 33.47
N VAL A 683 30.68 -26.70 32.30
CA VAL A 683 32.07 -26.30 31.99
C VAL A 683 32.22 -24.77 32.04
N LEU A 684 31.26 -24.03 31.47
CA LEU A 684 31.33 -22.57 31.42
C LEU A 684 31.24 -21.91 32.80
N ILE A 685 30.56 -22.53 33.78
CA ILE A 685 30.54 -22.05 35.16
C ILE A 685 31.72 -22.59 36.00
N GLY A 686 32.22 -23.80 35.72
CA GLY A 686 33.29 -24.45 36.49
C GLY A 686 34.72 -24.04 36.12
N GLY A 687 34.94 -23.49 34.92
CA GLY A 687 36.25 -22.94 34.53
C GLY A 687 37.33 -23.99 34.23
N HIS A 688 36.99 -25.27 34.13
CA HIS A 688 37.87 -26.35 33.66
C HIS A 688 37.26 -27.08 32.46
#